data_AF-Q26DE1-F1
#
_entry.id   AF-Q26DE1-F1
#
_cell.length_a   1.000
_cell.length_b   1.000
_cell.length_c   1.000
_cell.angle_alpha   90.00
_cell.angle_beta   90.00
_cell.angle_gamma   90.00
#
_symmetry.space_group_name_H-M   'P 1'
#
loop_
_entity.id
_entity.type
_entity.pdbx_description
1 polymer ?
#
loop_
_entity_poly.entity_id
_entity_poly.type
_entity_poly.pdbx_seq_one_letter_code
_entity_poly.pdbx_strand_id
1 'polypeptide(L)'
;MRLSYLYIALLLFSFNFLHGQGEASNWYFGENAGLTFNGGFPIALINGNLNTAEGCAAISDSQGNLRFYTDGRSVYNRDHLVMPNGSQLQGNSSSTQSGLIVPHPGNTNLYYIFTLQSLAAPGGLRYSVVDMSLDTGLGAVTTDKNILLHDPTTEKITAVSHSNGTDVWVIAHKYDSNEFTSYLVDVNGINMNPVISAVGNNVNVLADTIGQMKASPDGTKVAVVYNESEILELLDFDTTTGILSNSFQLTSFGTNMGTNNSKIYGVEFSPRSRYLYVTESFEGVFQFDLLNFNAVDVDNSKFFLGAQSSNTVTGSNNSLQLAQDGRIYIAQDGYDRLGVITDPDEPGSLSGYSSNGVTLNNKLSRLGLPPFVQSYFDIGFIVENICLGDSTQFTANLSQSYSTILWDLGDGTTSNLENPVHSYTVSGDYSVSLSVTEAVTGQVFVENRVVTIYDSPIAYGVNDLVQCDNDANGSEIFDLTVQNTVILNGQGPNGLRVDYYESVADLNADLPISNPLNYMNTAINQEIIARVSVVGSEICSDTTSFELQLIESPQLLLESEYYLCDNQPFTIDAGNGYDDYLWSTGEMSSMITIDTPGTYSVIVSNIQGTTRCEADYTFDVLNTDVQITDVVVEDWTLNSNSITIEVSGEGNFEYSIDGLNFQSSNTFTDLTIDKYTVYVRDLEGCATVSQDIFMLYHPRYFTPNGDGYHDFWQIINSRYEPDNKIFIYDRFGKLLKQISADGIGWDGTYNGEPLPSSDYWFVIKRQNGNTYSGHFSLLR
;
A
#
# COMPACT_ATOMS: atom_id res chain seq x y z
N MET A 1 88.83 -15.90 -28.75
CA MET A 1 88.69 -15.18 -27.46
C MET A 1 87.98 -13.88 -27.79
N ARG A 2 86.71 -13.75 -27.39
CA ARG A 2 85.74 -12.73 -27.87
C ARG A 2 85.87 -11.43 -27.06
N LEU A 3 85.86 -10.29 -27.76
CA LEU A 3 85.61 -8.96 -27.20
C LEU A 3 84.14 -8.61 -27.45
N SER A 4 83.43 -8.19 -26.41
CA SER A 4 82.01 -7.85 -26.42
C SER A 4 81.81 -6.38 -26.81
N TYR A 5 80.83 -6.12 -27.69
CA TYR A 5 80.31 -4.79 -28.01
C TYR A 5 79.14 -4.46 -27.09
N LEU A 6 79.20 -3.26 -26.48
CA LEU A 6 78.15 -2.66 -25.67
C LEU A 6 77.27 -1.80 -26.59
N TYR A 7 76.00 -2.19 -26.78
CA TYR A 7 74.99 -1.32 -27.39
C TYR A 7 74.17 -0.66 -26.27
N ILE A 8 74.28 0.66 -26.17
CA ILE A 8 73.42 1.50 -25.32
C ILE A 8 72.18 1.85 -26.15
N ALA A 9 71.04 1.29 -25.76
CA ALA A 9 69.73 1.73 -26.26
C ALA A 9 69.24 2.89 -25.39
N LEU A 10 69.14 4.07 -25.98
CA LEU A 10 68.53 5.25 -25.37
C LEU A 10 67.01 5.08 -25.47
N LEU A 11 66.36 4.67 -24.38
CA LEU A 11 64.89 4.68 -24.24
C LEU A 11 64.45 6.13 -24.03
N LEU A 12 63.91 6.73 -25.09
CA LEU A 12 63.13 7.96 -25.02
C LEU A 12 61.84 7.65 -24.24
N PHE A 13 61.78 8.09 -22.98
CA PHE A 13 60.51 8.24 -22.27
C PHE A 13 59.70 9.34 -22.96
N SER A 14 58.81 8.97 -23.86
CA SER A 14 57.67 9.82 -24.22
C SER A 14 56.78 9.89 -22.98
N PHE A 15 56.76 11.06 -22.34
CA PHE A 15 55.69 11.40 -21.41
C PHE A 15 54.39 11.47 -22.22
N ASN A 16 53.64 10.37 -22.26
CA ASN A 16 52.23 10.44 -22.59
C ASN A 16 51.58 11.19 -21.43
N PHE A 17 51.14 12.43 -21.68
CA PHE A 17 50.27 13.12 -20.75
C PHE A 17 48.98 12.29 -20.67
N LEU A 18 48.75 11.67 -19.51
CA LEU A 18 47.44 11.11 -19.16
C LEU A 18 46.45 12.29 -19.11
N HIS A 19 45.60 12.39 -20.13
CA HIS A 19 44.37 13.16 -20.05
C HIS A 19 43.35 12.21 -19.39
N GLY A 20 42.94 12.44 -18.15
CA GLY A 20 41.83 11.68 -17.54
C GLY A 20 40.48 12.31 -17.91
N GLN A 21 39.37 11.80 -17.37
CA GLN A 21 38.05 12.44 -17.43
C GLN A 21 37.63 12.98 -16.07
N GLY A 22 38.46 13.85 -15.50
CA GLY A 22 38.23 14.47 -14.21
C GLY A 22 37.24 15.64 -14.21
N GLU A 23 36.69 16.04 -15.34
CA GLU A 23 35.94 17.29 -15.50
C GLU A 23 34.74 17.42 -14.56
N ALA A 24 34.07 16.31 -14.24
CA ALA A 24 32.93 16.23 -13.34
C ALA A 24 33.28 15.86 -11.88
N SER A 25 34.56 15.87 -11.49
CA SER A 25 35.01 15.35 -10.19
C SER A 25 34.64 16.19 -8.98
N ASN A 26 34.34 17.48 -9.15
CA ASN A 26 34.01 18.37 -8.04
C ASN A 26 32.69 19.08 -8.29
N TRP A 27 31.78 18.95 -7.33
CA TRP A 27 30.45 19.53 -7.35
C TRP A 27 30.35 20.61 -6.28
N TYR A 28 29.71 21.72 -6.61
CA TYR A 28 29.35 22.78 -5.68
C TYR A 28 27.91 23.19 -5.97
N PHE A 29 27.06 23.19 -4.94
CA PHE A 29 25.61 23.36 -5.09
C PHE A 29 24.97 23.81 -3.76
N GLY A 30 23.67 24.14 -3.80
CA GLY A 30 22.87 24.47 -2.64
C GLY A 30 23.44 25.62 -1.78
N GLU A 31 23.49 25.40 -0.46
CA GLU A 31 24.03 26.37 0.51
C GLU A 31 25.38 25.92 1.04
N ASN A 32 26.44 26.42 0.39
CA ASN A 32 27.84 26.17 0.73
C ASN A 32 28.23 24.69 0.73
N ALA A 33 27.44 23.84 0.05
CA ALA A 33 27.69 22.41 -0.08
C ALA A 33 28.60 22.10 -1.26
N GLY A 34 29.26 20.95 -1.19
CA GLY A 34 29.97 20.37 -2.31
C GLY A 34 30.32 18.91 -2.08
N LEU A 35 30.67 18.22 -3.15
CA LEU A 35 31.13 16.84 -3.17
C LEU A 35 32.35 16.72 -4.09
N THR A 36 33.29 15.84 -3.74
CA THR A 36 34.37 15.44 -4.65
C THR A 36 34.39 13.93 -4.84
N PHE A 37 34.72 13.49 -6.06
CA PHE A 37 34.79 12.09 -6.48
C PHE A 37 36.23 11.62 -6.77
N ASN A 38 37.23 12.48 -6.52
CA ASN A 38 38.65 12.20 -6.80
C ASN A 38 39.23 10.98 -6.06
N GLY A 39 38.53 10.45 -5.04
CA GLY A 39 38.95 9.28 -4.26
C GLY A 39 38.18 7.99 -4.56
N GLY A 40 37.36 7.95 -5.61
CA GLY A 40 36.48 6.81 -5.92
C GLY A 40 35.20 6.73 -5.07
N PHE A 41 35.11 7.55 -4.02
CA PHE A 41 33.91 7.73 -3.19
C PHE A 41 33.54 9.21 -3.10
N PRO A 42 32.25 9.55 -2.91
CA PRO A 42 31.83 10.93 -2.69
C PRO A 42 32.31 11.42 -1.32
N ILE A 43 33.11 12.49 -1.31
CA ILE A 43 33.59 13.15 -0.09
C ILE A 43 32.97 14.54 0.00
N ALA A 44 32.30 14.83 1.12
CA ALA A 44 31.70 16.13 1.38
C ALA A 44 32.74 17.24 1.56
N LEU A 45 32.58 18.28 0.74
CA LEU A 45 33.37 19.50 0.75
C LEU A 45 32.65 20.58 1.59
N ILE A 46 33.41 21.32 2.40
CA ILE A 46 32.88 22.33 3.34
C ILE A 46 33.29 23.77 2.99
N ASN A 47 34.01 23.93 1.89
CA ASN A 47 34.64 25.15 1.39
C ASN A 47 33.84 25.84 0.28
N GLY A 48 32.67 25.32 -0.09
CA GLY A 48 31.82 25.91 -1.12
C GLY A 48 31.32 27.30 -0.74
N ASN A 49 31.30 28.22 -1.71
CA ASN A 49 30.77 29.58 -1.54
C ASN A 49 29.47 29.87 -2.32
N LEU A 50 28.88 28.86 -2.99
CA LEU A 50 27.57 29.02 -3.59
C LEU A 50 26.47 29.15 -2.53
N ASN A 51 25.48 29.98 -2.84
CA ASN A 51 24.19 30.01 -2.15
C ASN A 51 23.12 30.22 -3.24
N THR A 52 22.51 29.13 -3.67
CA THR A 52 21.55 29.08 -4.76
C THR A 52 20.42 28.10 -4.44
N ALA A 53 19.22 28.36 -4.95
CA ALA A 53 18.07 27.49 -4.72
C ALA A 53 18.09 26.27 -5.65
N GLU A 54 18.54 26.45 -6.89
CA GLU A 54 18.41 25.41 -7.93
C GLU A 54 19.71 25.31 -8.73
N GLY A 55 19.77 26.00 -9.87
CA GLY A 55 20.85 25.85 -10.81
C GLY A 55 22.21 26.30 -10.28
N CYS A 56 23.20 25.50 -10.60
CA CYS A 56 24.63 25.73 -10.41
C CYS A 56 25.40 25.02 -11.53
N ALA A 57 26.70 25.26 -11.65
CA ALA A 57 27.59 24.49 -12.50
C ALA A 57 29.00 24.46 -11.89
N ALA A 58 29.75 23.40 -12.14
CA ALA A 58 31.14 23.27 -11.73
C ALA A 58 31.94 22.60 -12.86
N ILE A 59 33.24 22.86 -12.91
CA ILE A 59 34.13 22.17 -13.84
C ILE A 59 35.52 21.96 -13.20
N SER A 60 36.07 20.79 -13.44
CA SER A 60 37.45 20.42 -13.09
C SER A 60 38.27 20.23 -14.36
N ASP A 61 39.58 20.09 -14.25
CA ASP A 61 40.39 19.61 -15.36
C ASP A 61 40.32 18.09 -15.50
N SER A 62 40.93 17.57 -16.56
CA SER A 62 41.00 16.13 -16.86
C SER A 62 41.64 15.30 -15.74
N GLN A 63 42.36 15.92 -14.79
CA GLN A 63 42.93 15.26 -13.62
C GLN A 63 42.06 15.40 -12.36
N GLY A 64 40.87 16.00 -12.46
CA GLY A 64 39.93 16.14 -11.36
C GLY A 64 40.23 17.33 -10.44
N ASN A 65 41.14 18.23 -10.82
CA ASN A 65 41.39 19.44 -10.04
C ASN A 65 40.34 20.50 -10.39
N LEU A 66 39.69 21.04 -9.37
CA LEU A 66 38.72 22.12 -9.53
C LEU A 66 39.33 23.29 -10.33
N ARG A 67 38.64 23.72 -11.39
CA ARG A 67 38.96 24.95 -12.11
C ARG A 67 38.14 26.10 -11.54
N PHE A 68 36.81 25.97 -11.60
CA PHE A 68 35.86 26.96 -11.11
C PHE A 68 34.43 26.41 -11.03
N TYR A 69 33.56 27.17 -10.38
CA TYR A 69 32.12 26.87 -10.27
C TYR A 69 31.30 28.16 -10.21
N THR A 70 30.00 28.07 -10.45
CA THR A 70 29.10 29.22 -10.59
C THR A 70 27.66 28.87 -10.23
N ASP A 71 26.89 29.85 -9.79
CA ASP A 71 25.41 29.80 -9.67
C ASP A 71 24.71 30.45 -10.88
N GLY A 72 25.43 30.65 -11.98
CA GLY A 72 24.97 31.39 -13.15
C GLY A 72 25.02 32.91 -12.99
N ARG A 73 25.36 33.46 -11.80
CA ARG A 73 25.44 34.91 -11.54
C ARG A 73 26.85 35.35 -11.15
N SER A 74 27.56 34.51 -10.39
CA SER A 74 28.93 34.76 -9.93
C SER A 74 29.81 33.54 -10.16
N VAL A 75 31.00 33.76 -10.74
CA VAL A 75 32.00 32.71 -10.99
C VAL A 75 33.05 32.72 -9.91
N TYR A 76 33.25 31.59 -9.25
CA TYR A 76 34.24 31.38 -8.19
C TYR A 76 35.37 30.49 -8.69
N ASN A 77 36.62 30.91 -8.48
CA ASN A 77 37.79 30.12 -8.83
C ASN A 77 38.03 28.97 -7.83
N ARG A 78 39.11 28.21 -8.06
CA ARG A 78 39.51 27.09 -7.19
C ARG A 78 39.88 27.46 -5.74
N ASP A 79 40.18 28.73 -5.49
CA ASP A 79 40.43 29.26 -4.15
C ASP A 79 39.13 29.79 -3.49
N HIS A 80 37.99 29.52 -4.13
CA HIS A 80 36.64 29.95 -3.71
C HIS A 80 36.44 31.46 -3.71
N LEU A 81 37.28 32.21 -4.42
CA LEU A 81 37.14 33.66 -4.59
C LEU A 81 36.43 33.98 -5.90
N VAL A 82 35.63 35.04 -5.91
CA VAL A 82 34.98 35.52 -7.14
C VAL A 82 36.06 35.94 -8.13
N MET A 83 36.02 35.36 -9.34
CA MET A 83 36.95 35.69 -10.42
C MET A 83 36.87 37.18 -10.80
N PRO A 84 37.96 37.79 -11.30
CA PRO A 84 37.88 39.09 -11.95
C PRO A 84 36.84 39.08 -13.07
N ASN A 85 35.97 40.10 -13.09
CA ASN A 85 34.80 40.21 -13.97
C ASN A 85 33.79 39.03 -13.86
N GLY A 86 33.92 38.19 -12.82
CA GLY A 86 33.10 37.00 -12.60
C GLY A 86 31.71 37.25 -12.03
N SER A 87 31.37 38.48 -11.62
CA SER A 87 30.04 38.85 -11.08
C SER A 87 29.08 39.34 -12.17
N GLN A 88 27.77 39.29 -11.96
CA GLN A 88 26.75 39.79 -12.90
C GLN A 88 26.71 39.03 -14.23
N LEU A 89 26.90 37.71 -14.17
CA LEU A 89 26.42 36.85 -15.25
C LEU A 89 24.88 36.88 -15.23
N GLN A 90 24.26 36.71 -16.40
CA GLN A 90 22.82 36.81 -16.58
C GLN A 90 22.11 35.46 -16.41
N GLY A 91 22.50 34.68 -15.40
CA GLY A 91 21.72 33.55 -14.88
C GLY A 91 20.78 33.95 -13.74
N ASN A 92 20.06 32.98 -13.18
CA ASN A 92 19.15 33.17 -12.05
C ASN A 92 19.23 31.99 -11.06
N SER A 93 19.18 32.26 -9.74
CA SER A 93 19.23 31.20 -8.72
C SER A 93 18.03 30.26 -8.69
N SER A 94 16.91 30.68 -9.26
CA SER A 94 15.69 29.86 -9.37
C SER A 94 15.50 29.28 -10.77
N SER A 95 16.54 29.32 -11.62
CA SER A 95 16.50 28.61 -12.89
C SER A 95 16.99 27.18 -12.66
N THR A 96 16.20 26.19 -13.07
CA THR A 96 16.43 24.75 -12.90
C THR A 96 17.85 24.36 -13.34
N GLN A 97 18.30 24.81 -14.51
CA GLN A 97 19.67 24.63 -15.01
C GLN A 97 20.33 26.00 -15.32
N SER A 98 20.44 26.85 -14.30
CA SER A 98 20.96 28.24 -14.39
C SER A 98 22.32 28.41 -15.07
N GLY A 99 23.13 27.35 -15.13
CA GLY A 99 24.47 27.36 -15.68
C GLY A 99 24.86 26.01 -16.29
N LEU A 100 25.65 26.03 -17.36
CA LEU A 100 26.36 24.87 -17.91
C LEU A 100 27.75 25.29 -18.36
N ILE A 101 28.78 24.50 -18.04
CA ILE A 101 30.15 24.82 -18.41
C ILE A 101 30.65 23.84 -19.47
N VAL A 102 31.19 24.38 -20.57
CA VAL A 102 31.75 23.59 -21.68
C VAL A 102 33.18 24.05 -21.95
N PRO A 103 34.19 23.15 -21.88
CA PRO A 103 35.56 23.47 -22.27
C PRO A 103 35.65 23.81 -23.76
N HIS A 104 36.61 24.66 -24.12
CA HIS A 104 36.90 24.94 -25.52
C HIS A 104 37.68 23.78 -26.18
N PRO A 105 37.17 23.13 -27.24
CA PRO A 105 37.81 21.94 -27.85
C PRO A 105 39.28 22.12 -28.24
N GLY A 106 39.66 23.31 -28.73
CA GLY A 106 41.03 23.63 -29.12
C GLY A 106 41.93 24.33 -28.10
N ASN A 107 41.44 24.65 -26.88
CA ASN A 107 42.20 25.46 -25.93
C ASN A 107 41.86 25.11 -24.48
N THR A 108 42.78 24.43 -23.79
CA THR A 108 42.61 23.93 -22.42
C THR A 108 42.52 25.00 -21.33
N ASN A 109 42.76 26.27 -21.67
CA ASN A 109 42.55 27.40 -20.75
C ASN A 109 41.20 28.09 -20.95
N LEU A 110 40.50 27.86 -22.05
CA LEU A 110 39.25 28.55 -22.35
C LEU A 110 38.05 27.66 -22.04
N TYR A 111 37.04 28.26 -21.41
CA TYR A 111 35.79 27.62 -21.07
C TYR A 111 34.63 28.56 -21.36
N TYR A 112 33.49 28.01 -21.75
CA TYR A 112 32.23 28.73 -21.94
C TYR A 112 31.31 28.44 -20.77
N ILE A 113 30.74 29.50 -20.19
CA ILE A 113 29.64 29.42 -19.22
C ILE A 113 28.37 29.83 -19.94
N PHE A 114 27.48 28.88 -20.16
CA PHE A 114 26.13 29.15 -20.65
C PHE A 114 25.22 29.46 -19.48
N THR A 115 24.34 30.45 -19.60
CA THR A 115 23.41 30.85 -18.53
C THR A 115 22.00 31.05 -19.06
N LEU A 116 21.02 30.71 -18.22
CA LEU A 116 19.58 30.82 -18.48
C LEU A 116 18.88 31.66 -17.42
N GLN A 117 17.75 32.25 -17.81
CA GLN A 117 16.84 32.96 -16.90
C GLN A 117 15.73 32.03 -16.40
N SER A 118 15.14 32.37 -15.25
CA SER A 118 14.00 31.62 -14.70
C SER A 118 12.67 32.04 -15.35
N LEU A 119 11.73 31.11 -15.51
CA LEU A 119 10.37 31.36 -15.98
C LEU A 119 10.30 32.20 -17.26
N ALA A 120 11.13 31.86 -18.25
CA ALA A 120 11.27 32.58 -19.52
C ALA A 120 11.42 34.11 -19.38
N ALA A 121 12.02 34.58 -18.26
CA ALA A 121 12.27 36.00 -18.07
C ALA A 121 13.22 36.55 -19.16
N PRO A 122 13.10 37.84 -19.52
CA PRO A 122 13.91 38.44 -20.57
C PRO A 122 15.40 38.26 -20.29
N GLY A 123 16.14 37.80 -21.30
CA GLY A 123 17.58 37.58 -21.17
C GLY A 123 18.06 36.39 -21.99
N GLY A 124 17.19 35.40 -22.21
CA GLY A 124 17.46 34.29 -23.11
C GLY A 124 18.63 33.40 -22.70
N LEU A 125 19.08 32.56 -23.63
CA LEU A 125 20.29 31.79 -23.51
C LEU A 125 21.50 32.68 -23.85
N ARG A 126 22.47 32.72 -22.94
CA ARG A 126 23.72 33.49 -23.11
C ARG A 126 24.94 32.66 -22.84
N TYR A 127 26.10 33.12 -23.31
CA TYR A 127 27.38 32.60 -22.88
C TYR A 127 28.34 33.69 -22.40
N SER A 128 29.31 33.30 -21.57
CA SER A 128 30.47 34.09 -21.21
C SER A 128 31.73 33.23 -21.31
N VAL A 129 32.86 33.83 -21.67
CA VAL A 129 34.14 33.11 -21.79
C VAL A 129 34.95 33.29 -20.52
N VAL A 130 35.47 32.20 -19.97
CA VAL A 130 36.49 32.18 -18.91
C VAL A 130 37.82 31.81 -19.53
N ASP A 131 38.86 32.57 -19.18
CA ASP A 131 40.24 32.27 -19.53
C ASP A 131 41.04 31.99 -18.25
N MET A 132 41.42 30.72 -18.07
CA MET A 132 42.19 30.22 -16.93
C MET A 132 43.66 30.67 -16.95
N SER A 133 44.17 31.21 -18.06
CA SER A 133 45.54 31.78 -18.10
C SER A 133 45.64 33.14 -17.41
N LEU A 134 44.50 33.79 -17.17
CA LEU A 134 44.40 35.06 -16.47
C LEU A 134 44.51 34.88 -14.95
N ASP A 135 44.64 36.01 -14.24
CA ASP A 135 44.71 36.08 -12.77
C ASP A 135 45.71 35.07 -12.16
N THR A 136 46.90 35.00 -12.74
CA THR A 136 47.99 34.09 -12.31
C THR A 136 47.61 32.60 -12.31
N GLY A 137 46.70 32.18 -13.19
CA GLY A 137 46.25 30.79 -13.30
C GLY A 137 44.97 30.47 -12.52
N LEU A 138 44.41 31.45 -11.80
CA LEU A 138 43.13 31.34 -11.10
C LEU A 138 41.94 31.67 -12.00
N GLY A 139 42.20 32.26 -13.17
CA GLY A 139 41.20 32.52 -14.21
C GLY A 139 40.40 33.81 -14.01
N ALA A 140 39.90 34.35 -15.13
CA ALA A 140 38.99 35.49 -15.13
C ALA A 140 37.94 35.35 -16.24
N VAL A 141 36.77 35.95 -16.05
CA VAL A 141 35.78 36.08 -17.13
C VAL A 141 36.25 37.19 -18.09
N THR A 142 36.36 36.88 -19.38
CA THR A 142 36.88 37.80 -20.38
C THR A 142 35.87 38.93 -20.69
N THR A 143 36.20 39.79 -21.65
CA THR A 143 35.26 40.81 -22.15
C THR A 143 34.08 40.21 -22.92
N ASP A 144 34.21 38.98 -23.41
CA ASP A 144 33.14 38.25 -24.08
C ASP A 144 32.21 37.64 -23.03
N LYS A 145 31.32 38.49 -22.51
CA LYS A 145 30.47 38.20 -21.36
C LYS A 145 29.01 38.49 -21.67
N ASN A 146 28.13 37.59 -21.23
CA ASN A 146 26.69 37.66 -21.44
C ASN A 146 26.32 37.85 -22.92
N ILE A 147 27.04 37.22 -23.84
CA ILE A 147 26.75 37.25 -25.27
C ILE A 147 25.46 36.48 -25.52
N LEU A 148 24.48 37.12 -26.18
CA LEU A 148 23.17 36.53 -26.45
C LEU A 148 23.25 35.52 -27.59
N LEU A 149 22.68 34.33 -27.37
CA LEU A 149 22.48 33.30 -28.39
C LEU A 149 21.07 33.37 -28.96
N HIS A 150 20.04 33.25 -28.10
CA HIS A 150 18.64 33.45 -28.48
C HIS A 150 17.76 33.80 -27.28
N ASP A 151 16.59 34.37 -27.53
CA ASP A 151 15.55 34.75 -26.55
C ASP A 151 14.18 34.67 -27.27
N PRO A 152 13.10 34.17 -26.63
CA PRO A 152 13.01 33.64 -25.27
C PRO A 152 13.45 32.17 -25.16
N THR A 153 13.72 31.72 -23.94
CA THR A 153 14.23 30.37 -23.63
C THR A 153 13.53 29.78 -22.40
N THR A 154 13.51 28.47 -22.29
CA THR A 154 13.09 27.75 -21.07
C THR A 154 14.28 27.60 -20.11
N GLU A 155 14.11 26.93 -18.97
CA GLU A 155 15.21 26.68 -18.02
C GLU A 155 16.03 25.42 -18.37
N LYS A 156 15.89 24.92 -19.60
CA LYS A 156 16.38 23.61 -20.04
C LYS A 156 17.64 23.75 -20.89
N ILE A 157 18.74 23.15 -20.45
CA ILE A 157 20.00 23.07 -21.20
C ILE A 157 20.75 21.76 -20.91
N THR A 158 21.37 21.18 -21.92
CA THR A 158 22.25 20.02 -21.79
C THR A 158 23.40 20.12 -22.79
N ALA A 159 24.44 19.30 -22.64
CA ALA A 159 25.51 19.17 -23.62
C ALA A 159 25.97 17.73 -23.77
N VAL A 160 26.48 17.42 -24.96
CA VAL A 160 26.95 16.10 -25.38
C VAL A 160 28.09 16.25 -26.37
N SER A 161 29.05 15.35 -26.38
CA SER A 161 30.11 15.35 -27.39
C SER A 161 29.55 15.14 -28.79
N HIS A 162 30.15 15.80 -29.77
CA HIS A 162 29.95 15.47 -31.17
C HIS A 162 30.56 14.10 -31.46
N SER A 163 30.02 13.38 -32.45
CA SER A 163 30.55 12.09 -32.93
C SER A 163 32.00 12.11 -33.45
N ASN A 164 32.65 13.27 -33.48
CA ASN A 164 34.05 13.41 -33.89
C ASN A 164 35.02 13.34 -32.69
N GLY A 165 34.47 13.20 -31.46
CA GLY A 165 35.23 13.03 -30.23
C GLY A 165 35.88 14.29 -29.67
N THR A 166 35.70 15.47 -30.30
CA THR A 166 36.38 16.71 -29.89
C THR A 166 35.42 17.88 -29.68
N ASP A 167 34.45 18.04 -30.57
CA ASP A 167 33.49 19.14 -30.50
C ASP A 167 32.35 18.80 -29.53
N VAL A 168 31.59 19.81 -29.10
CA VAL A 168 30.50 19.63 -28.14
C VAL A 168 29.23 20.30 -28.68
N TRP A 169 28.10 19.60 -28.61
CA TRP A 169 26.79 20.18 -28.83
C TRP A 169 26.23 20.74 -27.52
N VAL A 170 25.73 21.98 -27.57
CA VAL A 170 24.95 22.59 -26.49
C VAL A 170 23.52 22.73 -26.95
N ILE A 171 22.62 22.04 -26.25
CA ILE A 171 21.21 21.91 -26.63
C ILE A 171 20.37 22.68 -25.63
N ALA A 172 19.45 23.51 -26.11
CA ALA A 172 18.50 24.27 -25.29
C ALA A 172 17.11 24.29 -25.95
N HIS A 173 16.06 24.51 -25.14
CA HIS A 173 14.67 24.57 -25.61
C HIS A 173 14.14 26.01 -25.57
N LYS A 174 13.61 26.51 -26.69
CA LYS A 174 13.03 27.86 -26.78
C LYS A 174 11.68 27.93 -26.06
N TYR A 175 11.36 29.08 -25.46
CA TYR A 175 10.02 29.31 -24.92
C TYR A 175 9.05 29.79 -26.01
N ASP A 176 7.75 29.61 -25.80
CA ASP A 176 6.66 29.92 -26.74
C ASP A 176 6.86 29.24 -28.11
N SER A 177 7.37 28.01 -28.07
CA SER A 177 7.83 27.27 -29.23
C SER A 177 7.93 25.78 -28.90
N ASN A 178 8.06 24.95 -29.94
CA ASN A 178 8.46 23.56 -29.87
C ASN A 178 9.88 23.31 -30.44
N GLU A 179 10.65 24.39 -30.56
CA GLU A 179 11.99 24.38 -31.15
C GLU A 179 13.08 24.15 -30.10
N PHE A 180 13.93 23.16 -30.38
CA PHE A 180 15.25 23.04 -29.77
C PHE A 180 16.31 23.73 -30.63
N THR A 181 17.33 24.29 -29.99
CA THR A 181 18.53 24.82 -30.63
C THR A 181 19.75 24.02 -30.20
N SER A 182 20.51 23.50 -31.16
CA SER A 182 21.79 22.82 -30.93
C SER A 182 22.93 23.68 -31.48
N TYR A 183 23.72 24.28 -30.58
CA TYR A 183 24.91 25.05 -30.92
C TYR A 183 26.13 24.13 -30.91
N LEU A 184 26.89 24.13 -32.02
CA LEU A 184 28.17 23.43 -32.07
C LEU A 184 29.26 24.31 -31.44
N VAL A 185 30.01 23.75 -30.50
CA VAL A 185 31.23 24.33 -29.96
C VAL A 185 32.40 23.55 -30.55
N ASP A 186 33.20 24.18 -31.39
CA ASP A 186 34.35 23.58 -32.06
C ASP A 186 35.66 24.34 -31.75
N VAL A 187 36.75 24.00 -32.42
CA VAL A 187 38.06 24.69 -32.32
C VAL A 187 38.00 26.19 -32.66
N ASN A 188 37.00 26.66 -33.40
CA ASN A 188 36.77 28.07 -33.73
C ASN A 188 35.84 28.77 -32.73
N GLY A 189 35.30 28.04 -31.76
CA GLY A 189 34.39 28.52 -30.73
C GLY A 189 32.93 28.12 -30.98
N ILE A 190 31.99 28.94 -30.50
CA ILE A 190 30.56 28.66 -30.65
C ILE A 190 30.10 29.04 -32.06
N ASN A 191 29.56 28.07 -32.81
CA ASN A 191 28.88 28.34 -34.07
C ASN A 191 27.54 29.05 -33.80
N MET A 192 27.49 30.34 -34.11
CA MET A 192 26.32 31.19 -33.86
C MET A 192 25.08 30.87 -34.70
N ASN A 193 25.18 29.95 -35.68
CA ASN A 193 24.04 29.43 -36.43
C ASN A 193 23.69 28.02 -35.92
N PRO A 194 22.77 27.89 -34.95
CA PRO A 194 22.43 26.59 -34.39
C PRO A 194 21.66 25.74 -35.40
N VAL A 195 21.71 24.43 -35.20
CA VAL A 195 20.74 23.51 -35.79
C VAL A 195 19.43 23.66 -35.02
N ILE A 196 18.32 23.85 -35.74
CA ILE A 196 16.99 24.05 -35.14
C ILE A 196 16.13 22.83 -35.43
N SER A 197 15.57 22.23 -34.38
CA SER A 197 14.68 21.07 -34.47
C SER A 197 13.31 21.42 -33.86
N ALA A 198 12.32 21.66 -34.73
CA ALA A 198 10.94 21.99 -34.35
C ALA A 198 10.08 20.73 -34.11
N VAL A 199 10.52 19.88 -33.18
CA VAL A 199 9.95 18.55 -32.93
C VAL A 199 9.45 18.33 -31.51
N GLY A 200 9.74 19.26 -30.58
CA GLY A 200 9.44 19.12 -29.16
C GLY A 200 7.99 19.38 -28.77
N ASN A 201 7.77 19.48 -27.47
CA ASN A 201 6.52 19.96 -26.90
C ASN A 201 6.42 21.49 -27.05
N ASN A 202 5.21 22.01 -27.28
CA ASN A 202 5.02 23.45 -27.36
C ASN A 202 4.90 24.06 -25.95
N VAL A 203 5.92 24.79 -25.52
CA VAL A 203 5.99 25.38 -24.17
C VAL A 203 5.48 26.81 -24.19
N ASN A 204 4.19 27.00 -23.92
CA ASN A 204 3.54 28.32 -23.84
C ASN A 204 3.03 28.67 -22.43
N VAL A 205 3.29 27.80 -21.45
CA VAL A 205 3.00 28.00 -20.02
C VAL A 205 4.31 28.25 -19.29
N LEU A 206 4.38 29.33 -18.49
CA LEU A 206 5.61 29.69 -17.77
C LEU A 206 6.07 28.59 -16.80
N ALA A 207 5.15 27.92 -16.12
CA ALA A 207 5.49 26.86 -15.17
C ALA A 207 6.07 25.60 -15.87
N ASP A 208 5.79 25.37 -17.16
CA ASP A 208 6.43 24.29 -17.94
C ASP A 208 7.87 24.61 -18.38
N THR A 209 8.34 25.82 -18.14
CA THR A 209 9.77 26.13 -18.31
C THR A 209 10.62 25.42 -17.25
N ILE A 210 10.04 25.12 -16.07
CA ILE A 210 10.66 24.41 -14.95
C ILE A 210 10.85 22.93 -15.30
N GLY A 211 11.91 22.32 -14.76
CA GLY A 211 12.24 20.90 -14.94
C GLY A 211 13.51 20.71 -15.75
N GLN A 212 14.24 19.63 -15.48
CA GLN A 212 15.53 19.35 -16.11
C GLN A 212 15.39 18.88 -17.55
N MET A 213 16.42 19.14 -18.34
CA MET A 213 16.71 18.44 -19.59
C MET A 213 18.06 17.73 -19.50
N LYS A 214 18.12 16.49 -19.95
CA LYS A 214 19.34 15.68 -20.02
C LYS A 214 19.50 15.02 -21.37
N ALA A 215 20.74 14.92 -21.83
CA ALA A 215 21.11 14.00 -22.90
C ALA A 215 21.54 12.68 -22.25
N SER A 216 21.37 11.56 -22.94
CA SER A 216 21.95 10.29 -22.51
C SER A 216 23.49 10.34 -22.58
N PRO A 217 24.22 9.57 -21.76
CA PRO A 217 25.68 9.50 -21.82
C PRO A 217 26.24 9.21 -23.22
N ASP A 218 25.61 8.27 -23.94
CA ASP A 218 25.95 7.91 -25.32
C ASP A 218 25.56 8.97 -26.37
N GLY A 219 24.84 10.01 -25.92
CA GLY A 219 24.40 11.13 -26.73
C GLY A 219 23.26 10.83 -27.69
N THR A 220 22.69 9.63 -27.70
CA THR A 220 21.69 9.24 -28.69
C THR A 220 20.27 9.70 -28.34
N LYS A 221 20.02 10.14 -27.10
CA LYS A 221 18.70 10.49 -26.59
C LYS A 221 18.71 11.79 -25.81
N VAL A 222 17.57 12.47 -25.77
CA VAL A 222 17.30 13.63 -24.91
C VAL A 222 16.00 13.42 -24.17
N ALA A 223 16.01 13.66 -22.86
CA ALA A 223 14.84 13.64 -21.99
C ALA A 223 14.57 15.05 -21.44
N VAL A 224 13.29 15.45 -21.43
CA VAL A 224 12.87 16.81 -21.07
C VAL A 224 11.66 16.74 -20.14
N VAL A 225 11.75 17.40 -18.99
CA VAL A 225 10.64 17.48 -18.02
C VAL A 225 9.88 18.80 -18.15
N TYR A 226 8.57 18.72 -18.29
CA TYR A 226 7.65 19.86 -18.22
C TYR A 226 6.83 19.78 -16.94
N ASN A 227 7.22 20.59 -15.95
CA ASN A 227 6.77 20.45 -14.56
C ASN A 227 5.25 20.58 -14.39
N GLU A 228 4.63 21.63 -14.94
CA GLU A 228 3.21 21.94 -14.70
C GLU A 228 2.28 20.97 -15.42
N SER A 229 2.60 20.65 -16.67
CA SER A 229 1.88 19.71 -17.50
C SER A 229 2.14 18.25 -17.13
N GLU A 230 3.12 17.98 -16.27
CA GLU A 230 3.50 16.63 -15.83
C GLU A 230 3.90 15.72 -17.00
N ILE A 231 4.57 16.30 -18.01
CA ILE A 231 5.01 15.59 -19.22
C ILE A 231 6.51 15.33 -19.15
N LEU A 232 6.89 14.06 -19.32
CA LEU A 232 8.26 13.70 -19.69
C LEU A 232 8.31 13.46 -21.20
N GLU A 233 9.09 14.26 -21.91
CA GLU A 233 9.32 14.10 -23.34
C GLU A 233 10.66 13.42 -23.61
N LEU A 234 10.67 12.48 -24.56
CA LEU A 234 11.84 11.75 -25.01
C LEU A 234 12.02 11.91 -26.51
N LEU A 235 13.26 12.18 -26.94
CA LEU A 235 13.64 12.41 -28.33
C LEU A 235 14.92 11.64 -28.66
N ASP A 236 15.09 11.30 -29.94
CA ASP A 236 16.39 10.89 -30.49
C ASP A 236 17.25 12.11 -30.80
N PHE A 237 18.56 12.01 -30.60
CA PHE A 237 19.56 13.02 -30.99
C PHE A 237 20.66 12.40 -31.85
N ASP A 238 20.96 13.05 -32.97
CA ASP A 238 22.08 12.68 -33.84
C ASP A 238 23.30 13.53 -33.51
N THR A 239 24.29 12.95 -32.84
CA THR A 239 25.53 13.61 -32.43
C THR A 239 26.43 14.05 -33.60
N THR A 240 26.14 13.60 -34.83
CA THR A 240 26.85 14.04 -36.04
C THR A 240 26.23 15.30 -36.64
N THR A 241 24.91 15.44 -36.56
CA THR A 241 24.19 16.52 -37.23
C THR A 241 23.60 17.56 -36.30
N GLY A 242 23.49 17.26 -35.00
CA GLY A 242 22.85 18.12 -34.00
C GLY A 242 21.31 18.13 -34.07
N ILE A 243 20.71 17.22 -34.86
CA ILE A 243 19.27 17.16 -35.09
C ILE A 243 18.58 16.35 -33.99
N LEU A 244 17.53 16.91 -33.37
CA LEU A 244 16.55 16.15 -32.58
C LEU A 244 15.41 15.64 -33.48
N SER A 245 14.94 14.43 -33.22
CA SER A 245 13.85 13.80 -33.97
C SER A 245 13.05 12.79 -33.13
N ASN A 246 11.98 12.23 -33.70
CA ASN A 246 11.19 11.13 -33.11
C ASN A 246 10.68 11.38 -31.68
N SER A 247 10.22 12.60 -31.39
CA SER A 247 9.67 12.94 -30.08
C SER A 247 8.44 12.09 -29.73
N PHE A 248 8.39 11.64 -28.48
CA PHE A 248 7.18 11.14 -27.84
C PHE A 248 7.12 11.54 -26.37
N GLN A 249 5.92 11.46 -25.79
CA GLN A 249 5.62 11.93 -24.44
C GLN A 249 5.14 10.78 -23.56
N LEU A 250 5.54 10.81 -22.29
CA LEU A 250 5.03 9.98 -21.21
C LEU A 250 4.13 10.83 -20.33
N THR A 251 2.99 10.27 -19.93
CA THR A 251 1.93 11.00 -19.21
C THR A 251 1.42 10.24 -17.98
N SER A 252 2.02 9.10 -17.64
CA SER A 252 1.66 8.29 -16.45
C SER A 252 2.11 8.91 -15.12
N PHE A 253 2.15 10.23 -15.02
CA PHE A 253 2.46 10.98 -13.80
C PHE A 253 1.16 11.51 -13.18
N GLY A 254 1.15 11.73 -11.86
CA GLY A 254 -0.07 12.10 -11.13
C GLY A 254 -0.73 10.91 -10.41
N THR A 255 -1.29 11.20 -9.22
CA THR A 255 -1.34 10.21 -8.13
C THR A 255 -2.43 9.14 -8.21
N ASN A 256 -2.10 7.95 -7.69
CA ASN A 256 -3.04 7.00 -7.06
C ASN A 256 -3.66 7.53 -5.73
N MET A 257 -3.30 8.74 -5.29
CA MET A 257 -3.73 9.40 -4.05
C MET A 257 -4.82 10.48 -4.22
N GLY A 258 -5.34 10.67 -5.44
CA GLY A 258 -6.50 11.54 -5.69
C GLY A 258 -6.27 13.05 -5.50
N THR A 259 -5.02 13.53 -5.49
CA THR A 259 -4.71 14.98 -5.45
C THR A 259 -3.93 15.42 -6.68
N ASN A 260 -4.48 16.38 -7.44
CA ASN A 260 -3.92 16.92 -8.70
C ASN A 260 -2.66 17.80 -8.53
N ASN A 261 -1.74 17.45 -7.61
CA ASN A 261 -0.63 18.31 -7.22
C ASN A 261 0.76 17.68 -7.41
N SER A 262 0.89 16.48 -7.99
CA SER A 262 2.17 15.79 -8.09
C SER A 262 2.99 16.24 -9.29
N LYS A 263 4.07 17.00 -9.07
CA LYS A 263 4.91 17.58 -10.13
C LYS A 263 6.21 16.80 -10.32
N ILE A 264 6.56 16.51 -11.57
CA ILE A 264 7.87 15.95 -11.95
C ILE A 264 8.90 17.04 -12.15
N TYR A 265 10.16 16.81 -11.79
CA TYR A 265 11.18 17.87 -11.82
C TYR A 265 12.51 17.43 -12.42
N GLY A 266 13.19 16.49 -11.77
CA GLY A 266 14.50 16.03 -12.16
C GLY A 266 14.41 14.84 -13.10
N VAL A 267 15.39 14.71 -13.99
CA VAL A 267 15.56 13.56 -14.87
C VAL A 267 17.04 13.22 -15.00
N GLU A 268 17.38 11.93 -15.08
CA GLU A 268 18.75 11.47 -15.37
C GLU A 268 18.74 10.09 -16.03
N PHE A 269 19.66 9.87 -16.98
CA PHE A 269 19.87 8.58 -17.60
C PHE A 269 20.82 7.72 -16.78
N SER A 270 20.65 6.40 -16.86
CA SER A 270 21.66 5.47 -16.39
C SER A 270 22.95 5.58 -17.22
N PRO A 271 24.12 5.14 -16.71
CA PRO A 271 25.37 5.14 -17.46
C PRO A 271 25.27 4.47 -18.83
N ARG A 272 24.49 3.38 -18.96
CA ARG A 272 24.27 2.69 -20.26
C ARG A 272 23.19 3.32 -21.13
N SER A 273 22.58 4.42 -20.72
CA SER A 273 21.44 5.02 -21.41
C SER A 273 20.23 4.07 -21.53
N ARG A 274 20.20 2.99 -20.73
CA ARG A 274 19.19 1.93 -20.76
C ARG A 274 17.98 2.31 -19.91
N TYR A 275 18.23 2.85 -18.72
CA TYR A 275 17.18 3.29 -17.80
C TYR A 275 17.14 4.80 -17.72
N LEU A 276 15.96 5.32 -17.41
CA LEU A 276 15.71 6.73 -17.16
C LEU A 276 15.08 6.89 -15.78
N TYR A 277 15.58 7.86 -15.03
CA TYR A 277 15.12 8.14 -13.67
C TYR A 277 14.46 9.51 -13.59
N VAL A 278 13.34 9.59 -12.88
CA VAL A 278 12.56 10.83 -12.73
C VAL A 278 12.20 11.04 -11.26
N THR A 279 12.28 12.28 -10.79
CA THR A 279 11.76 12.67 -9.47
C THR A 279 10.36 13.27 -9.56
N GLU A 280 9.49 12.87 -8.64
CA GLU A 280 8.11 13.34 -8.51
C GLU A 280 7.84 13.83 -7.08
N SER A 281 7.39 15.08 -6.93
CA SER A 281 7.47 15.87 -5.69
C SER A 281 6.75 15.28 -4.47
N PHE A 282 5.69 14.48 -4.67
CA PHE A 282 4.86 13.92 -3.60
C PHE A 282 4.85 12.38 -3.56
N GLU A 283 5.38 11.71 -4.58
CA GLU A 283 5.44 10.26 -4.64
C GLU A 283 6.87 9.76 -4.34
N GLY A 284 7.84 10.12 -5.18
CA GLY A 284 9.22 9.72 -4.97
C GLY A 284 10.05 9.65 -6.24
N VAL A 285 10.82 8.57 -6.40
CA VAL A 285 11.70 8.34 -7.56
C VAL A 285 11.15 7.20 -8.39
N PHE A 286 11.13 7.39 -9.71
CA PHE A 286 10.68 6.40 -10.68
C PHE A 286 11.78 6.04 -11.66
N GLN A 287 11.77 4.79 -12.11
CA GLN A 287 12.60 4.27 -13.19
C GLN A 287 11.74 3.90 -14.40
N PHE A 288 12.26 4.09 -15.60
CA PHE A 288 11.70 3.64 -16.87
C PHE A 288 12.76 2.86 -17.67
N ASP A 289 12.37 1.77 -18.32
CA ASP A 289 13.22 0.98 -19.23
C ASP A 289 13.08 1.50 -20.67
N LEU A 290 14.20 1.88 -21.28
CA LEU A 290 14.27 2.40 -22.64
C LEU A 290 14.58 1.34 -23.70
N LEU A 291 14.60 0.05 -23.36
CA LEU A 291 14.86 -1.05 -24.30
C LEU A 291 13.99 -0.95 -25.55
N ASN A 292 12.69 -0.81 -25.35
CA ASN A 292 11.71 -0.62 -26.42
C ASN A 292 11.33 0.86 -26.44
N PHE A 293 12.12 1.65 -27.14
CA PHE A 293 12.03 3.11 -27.11
C PHE A 293 10.82 3.66 -27.89
N ASN A 294 9.64 3.58 -27.28
CA ASN A 294 8.41 4.20 -27.74
C ASN A 294 7.50 4.53 -26.55
N ALA A 295 6.52 5.42 -26.76
CA ALA A 295 5.66 5.91 -25.69
C ALA A 295 5.01 4.79 -24.85
N VAL A 296 4.41 3.78 -25.50
CA VAL A 296 3.63 2.76 -24.79
C VAL A 296 4.50 1.86 -23.94
N ASP A 297 5.58 1.33 -24.51
CA ASP A 297 6.43 0.37 -23.80
C ASP A 297 7.22 1.06 -22.68
N VAL A 298 7.71 2.27 -22.90
CA VAL A 298 8.41 3.04 -21.88
C VAL A 298 7.45 3.42 -20.75
N ASP A 299 6.27 3.97 -21.04
CA ASP A 299 5.29 4.36 -19.99
C ASP A 299 4.86 3.15 -19.14
N ASN A 300 4.63 1.99 -19.77
CA ASN A 300 4.28 0.75 -19.07
C ASN A 300 5.41 0.18 -18.20
N SER A 301 6.66 0.61 -18.42
CA SER A 301 7.81 0.16 -17.64
C SER A 301 8.00 0.95 -16.33
N LYS A 302 7.17 1.98 -16.07
CA LYS A 302 7.27 2.83 -14.88
C LYS A 302 7.35 1.99 -13.60
N PHE A 303 8.45 2.12 -12.87
CA PHE A 303 8.68 1.41 -11.61
C PHE A 303 8.95 2.41 -10.48
N PHE A 304 8.22 2.29 -9.37
CA PHE A 304 8.44 3.12 -8.17
C PHE A 304 9.59 2.59 -7.34
N LEU A 305 10.66 3.37 -7.17
CA LEU A 305 11.84 2.98 -6.40
C LEU A 305 11.70 3.28 -4.92
N GLY A 306 11.00 4.36 -4.57
CA GLY A 306 10.78 4.74 -3.18
C GLY A 306 10.54 6.22 -2.98
N ALA A 307 10.04 6.56 -1.79
CA ALA A 307 9.72 7.92 -1.42
C ALA A 307 10.98 8.78 -1.25
N GLN A 308 10.84 10.07 -1.53
CA GLN A 308 11.87 11.06 -1.21
C GLN A 308 11.70 11.60 0.20
N SER A 309 12.81 12.06 0.80
CA SER A 309 12.74 12.84 2.02
C SER A 309 12.22 14.24 1.69
N SER A 310 11.10 14.66 2.30
CA SER A 310 10.59 16.03 2.18
C SER A 310 10.50 16.68 3.56
N ASN A 311 10.99 17.91 3.70
CA ASN A 311 10.80 18.74 4.89
C ASN A 311 9.75 19.85 4.65
N THR A 312 9.20 19.92 3.44
CA THR A 312 8.21 20.90 3.04
C THR A 312 6.82 20.27 2.91
N VAL A 313 5.79 21.08 3.13
CA VAL A 313 4.38 20.71 2.93
C VAL A 313 4.03 20.62 1.42
N THR A 314 4.90 21.15 0.55
CA THR A 314 4.66 21.30 -0.91
C THR A 314 5.33 20.24 -1.77
N GLY A 315 5.89 19.17 -1.17
CA GLY A 315 6.72 18.22 -1.90
C GLY A 315 8.09 18.83 -2.28
N SER A 316 9.05 17.99 -2.68
CA SER A 316 10.42 18.42 -2.99
C SER A 316 10.75 18.21 -4.47
N ASN A 317 11.00 19.32 -5.18
CA ASN A 317 11.52 19.33 -6.55
C ASN A 317 13.02 19.02 -6.52
N ASN A 318 13.41 17.77 -6.76
CA ASN A 318 14.81 17.37 -6.58
C ASN A 318 15.45 16.96 -7.90
N SER A 319 16.54 17.63 -8.29
CA SER A 319 17.31 17.25 -9.49
C SER A 319 18.01 15.90 -9.30
N LEU A 320 18.24 15.20 -10.41
CA LEU A 320 19.15 14.06 -10.46
C LEU A 320 20.44 14.45 -11.21
N GLN A 321 21.56 13.84 -10.83
CA GLN A 321 22.84 13.98 -11.51
C GLN A 321 23.64 12.68 -11.43
N LEU A 322 24.00 12.13 -12.60
CA LEU A 322 24.97 11.04 -12.73
C LEU A 322 26.37 11.55 -12.37
N ALA A 323 27.11 10.75 -11.59
CA ALA A 323 28.45 11.07 -11.13
C ALA A 323 29.51 10.14 -11.73
N GLN A 324 30.77 10.52 -11.56
CA GLN A 324 31.92 9.77 -12.09
C GLN A 324 32.12 8.39 -11.45
N ASP A 325 31.52 8.13 -10.30
CA ASP A 325 31.51 6.82 -9.64
C ASP A 325 30.43 5.88 -10.22
N GLY A 326 29.74 6.31 -11.28
CA GLY A 326 28.68 5.55 -11.95
C GLY A 326 27.33 5.59 -11.24
N ARG A 327 27.20 6.34 -10.14
CA ARG A 327 25.96 6.45 -9.34
C ARG A 327 25.18 7.70 -9.69
N ILE A 328 23.85 7.66 -9.49
CA ILE A 328 23.01 8.84 -9.64
C ILE A 328 22.72 9.41 -8.25
N TYR A 329 23.02 10.69 -8.06
CA TYR A 329 22.72 11.41 -6.82
C TYR A 329 21.50 12.31 -7.00
N ILE A 330 20.72 12.42 -5.94
CA ILE A 330 19.43 13.11 -5.94
C ILE A 330 19.47 14.23 -4.90
N ALA A 331 19.13 15.45 -5.33
CA ALA A 331 19.03 16.60 -4.44
C ALA A 331 18.00 16.36 -3.32
N GLN A 332 18.11 17.06 -2.19
CA GLN A 332 17.12 16.99 -1.12
C GLN A 332 17.01 18.35 -0.45
N ASP A 333 16.02 19.13 -0.85
CA ASP A 333 15.90 20.51 -0.40
C ASP A 333 15.86 20.66 1.13
N GLY A 334 16.79 21.46 1.66
CA GLY A 334 16.90 21.77 3.08
C GLY A 334 17.43 20.63 3.95
N TYR A 335 17.94 19.55 3.36
CA TYR A 335 18.62 18.47 4.07
C TYR A 335 20.13 18.57 3.93
N ASP A 336 20.85 18.04 4.92
CA ASP A 336 22.31 17.92 4.91
C ASP A 336 22.80 16.60 4.30
N ARG A 337 22.07 16.09 3.30
CA ARG A 337 22.37 14.85 2.60
C ARG A 337 21.82 14.87 1.17
N LEU A 338 22.26 13.92 0.36
CA LEU A 338 21.66 13.58 -0.94
C LEU A 338 21.08 12.17 -0.89
N GLY A 339 20.05 11.92 -1.72
CA GLY A 339 19.67 10.57 -2.10
C GLY A 339 20.68 9.98 -3.09
N VAL A 340 20.67 8.65 -3.25
CA VAL A 340 21.54 7.94 -4.19
C VAL A 340 20.80 6.76 -4.83
N ILE A 341 21.12 6.47 -6.08
CA ILE A 341 20.84 5.23 -6.79
C ILE A 341 22.21 4.59 -7.02
N THR A 342 22.48 3.46 -6.38
CA THR A 342 23.82 2.86 -6.34
C THR A 342 24.17 2.14 -7.62
N ASP A 343 23.18 1.51 -8.26
CA ASP A 343 23.39 0.63 -9.42
C ASP A 343 22.41 1.01 -10.55
N PRO A 344 22.54 2.21 -11.13
CA PRO A 344 21.52 2.77 -12.02
C PRO A 344 21.29 1.99 -13.33
N ASP A 345 22.10 0.99 -13.66
CA ASP A 345 21.88 0.12 -14.81
C ASP A 345 21.11 -1.17 -14.46
N GLU A 346 20.68 -1.34 -13.21
CA GLU A 346 19.86 -2.49 -12.77
C GLU A 346 18.36 -2.15 -12.72
N PRO A 347 17.46 -3.09 -13.04
CA PRO A 347 16.02 -2.85 -13.08
C PRO A 347 15.39 -2.78 -11.69
N GLY A 348 14.40 -1.90 -11.54
CA GLY A 348 13.54 -1.79 -10.38
C GLY A 348 14.32 -1.61 -9.07
N SER A 349 13.92 -2.37 -8.04
CA SER A 349 14.55 -2.32 -6.71
C SER A 349 16.03 -2.69 -6.72
N LEU A 350 16.53 -3.39 -7.75
CA LEU A 350 17.95 -3.74 -7.88
C LEU A 350 18.84 -2.52 -8.12
N SER A 351 18.26 -1.40 -8.60
CA SER A 351 19.00 -0.14 -8.75
C SER A 351 19.49 0.48 -7.43
N GLY A 352 18.98 0.01 -6.29
CA GLY A 352 19.50 0.37 -4.96
C GLY A 352 19.22 1.81 -4.53
N TYR A 353 18.03 2.35 -4.84
CA TYR A 353 17.65 3.69 -4.37
C TYR A 353 17.63 3.79 -2.84
N SER A 354 18.31 4.82 -2.30
CA SER A 354 18.26 5.21 -0.90
C SER A 354 18.10 6.72 -0.77
N SER A 355 17.16 7.14 0.08
CA SER A 355 16.98 8.55 0.45
C SER A 355 18.03 9.07 1.45
N ASN A 356 18.93 8.21 1.93
CA ASN A 356 20.03 8.57 2.82
C ASN A 356 21.38 8.14 2.22
N GLY A 357 21.73 8.71 1.07
CA GLY A 357 22.91 8.31 0.30
C GLY A 357 24.23 8.85 0.85
N VAL A 358 24.41 10.18 0.83
CA VAL A 358 25.66 10.82 1.27
C VAL A 358 25.37 12.06 2.11
N THR A 359 26.07 12.21 3.24
CA THR A 359 25.97 13.38 4.12
C THR A 359 26.85 14.53 3.64
N LEU A 360 26.39 15.76 3.81
CA LEU A 360 27.04 17.00 3.35
C LEU A 360 27.71 17.78 4.49
N ASN A 361 28.10 17.11 5.58
CA ASN A 361 28.80 17.72 6.72
C ASN A 361 28.09 18.99 7.27
N ASN A 362 26.77 18.92 7.45
CA ASN A 362 25.89 20.04 7.89
C ASN A 362 25.74 21.20 6.88
N LYS A 363 26.16 21.04 5.63
CA LYS A 363 25.80 21.96 4.53
C LYS A 363 24.48 21.52 3.91
N LEU A 364 23.68 22.46 3.41
CA LEU A 364 22.34 22.12 2.92
C LEU A 364 22.35 21.91 1.42
N SER A 365 21.79 20.79 1.00
CA SER A 365 21.29 20.59 -0.34
C SER A 365 20.06 21.47 -0.58
N ARG A 366 19.85 21.86 -1.83
CA ARG A 366 18.67 22.58 -2.30
C ARG A 366 18.07 21.77 -3.46
N LEU A 367 17.40 22.40 -4.42
CA LEU A 367 16.65 21.68 -5.46
C LEU A 367 17.56 21.15 -6.59
N GLY A 368 18.71 21.79 -6.82
CA GLY A 368 19.56 21.55 -7.99
C GLY A 368 20.96 20.99 -7.69
N LEU A 369 21.47 20.23 -8.67
CA LEU A 369 22.82 19.68 -8.78
C LEU A 369 23.47 20.18 -10.08
N PRO A 370 24.81 20.26 -10.16
CA PRO A 370 25.48 20.86 -11.31
C PRO A 370 25.36 19.97 -12.56
N PRO A 371 24.90 20.50 -13.71
CA PRO A 371 24.90 19.75 -14.96
C PRO A 371 26.30 19.75 -15.59
N PHE A 372 26.61 18.68 -16.30
CA PHE A 372 27.86 18.48 -17.03
C PHE A 372 27.59 18.14 -18.50
N VAL A 373 28.64 18.12 -19.32
CA VAL A 373 28.59 17.45 -20.63
C VAL A 373 28.36 15.96 -20.37
N GLN A 374 27.25 15.41 -20.88
CA GLN A 374 26.78 14.08 -20.49
C GLN A 374 27.71 12.96 -20.98
N SER A 375 28.43 13.19 -22.08
CA SER A 375 29.42 12.25 -22.60
C SER A 375 30.64 12.04 -21.70
N TYR A 376 30.82 12.81 -20.61
CA TYR A 376 31.82 12.49 -19.58
C TYR A 376 31.50 11.18 -18.85
N PHE A 377 30.28 10.69 -18.95
CA PHE A 377 29.80 9.46 -18.32
C PHE A 377 29.62 8.31 -19.33
N ASP A 378 30.17 8.44 -20.54
CA ASP A 378 30.03 7.49 -21.67
C ASP A 378 31.13 6.42 -21.72
N ILE A 379 31.96 6.34 -20.67
CA ILE A 379 32.76 5.16 -20.39
C ILE A 379 32.26 4.55 -19.08
N GLY A 380 32.01 3.26 -19.15
CA GLY A 380 31.44 2.47 -18.08
C GLY A 380 32.21 1.16 -17.95
N PHE A 381 32.04 0.49 -16.83
CA PHE A 381 32.14 -0.95 -16.80
C PHE A 381 31.05 -1.62 -15.98
N ILE A 382 30.73 -2.87 -16.29
CA ILE A 382 29.90 -3.74 -15.46
C ILE A 382 30.83 -4.64 -14.66
N VAL A 383 30.47 -4.91 -13.41
CA VAL A 383 31.11 -5.94 -12.60
C VAL A 383 30.07 -6.92 -12.13
N GLU A 384 30.33 -8.20 -12.37
CA GLU A 384 29.50 -9.33 -11.94
C GLU A 384 30.34 -10.27 -11.07
N ASN A 385 29.70 -11.13 -10.30
CA ASN A 385 30.36 -12.12 -9.41
C ASN A 385 31.25 -11.44 -8.35
N ILE A 386 30.67 -10.52 -7.60
CA ILE A 386 31.34 -9.69 -6.60
C ILE A 386 31.47 -10.36 -5.22
N CYS A 387 31.55 -11.67 -5.17
CA CYS A 387 31.77 -12.38 -3.91
C CYS A 387 33.18 -12.89 -3.72
N LEU A 388 33.56 -12.97 -2.46
CA LEU A 388 34.88 -13.40 -2.05
C LEU A 388 35.16 -14.81 -2.59
N GLY A 389 36.22 -14.92 -3.39
CA GLY A 389 36.65 -16.18 -4.00
C GLY A 389 35.99 -16.49 -5.35
N ASP A 390 34.99 -15.72 -5.78
CA ASP A 390 34.41 -15.87 -7.11
C ASP A 390 35.36 -15.34 -8.20
N SER A 391 35.05 -15.71 -9.45
CA SER A 391 35.65 -15.13 -10.64
C SER A 391 34.88 -13.86 -11.02
N THR A 392 35.19 -12.77 -10.34
CA THR A 392 34.65 -11.43 -10.61
C THR A 392 34.91 -11.05 -12.05
N GLN A 393 33.84 -10.85 -12.80
CA GLN A 393 33.87 -10.55 -14.22
C GLN A 393 33.73 -9.04 -14.42
N PHE A 394 34.72 -8.47 -15.10
CA PHE A 394 34.70 -7.07 -15.52
C PHE A 394 34.36 -7.04 -17.00
N THR A 395 33.35 -6.27 -17.37
CA THR A 395 32.97 -6.06 -18.77
C THR A 395 33.10 -4.58 -19.07
N ALA A 396 34.05 -4.22 -19.94
CA ALA A 396 34.17 -2.84 -20.40
C ALA A 396 32.88 -2.47 -21.16
N ASN A 397 32.32 -1.32 -20.81
CA ASN A 397 31.09 -0.83 -21.37
C ASN A 397 31.37 0.48 -22.10
N LEU A 398 31.64 0.34 -23.39
CA LEU A 398 32.19 1.37 -24.25
C LEU A 398 31.19 1.63 -25.38
N SER A 399 30.77 2.89 -25.57
CA SER A 399 29.86 3.31 -26.65
C SER A 399 30.51 3.33 -28.04
N GLN A 400 31.85 3.29 -28.09
CA GLN A 400 32.65 3.39 -29.31
C GLN A 400 33.92 2.53 -29.22
N SER A 401 34.66 2.44 -30.32
CA SER A 401 35.90 1.67 -30.40
C SER A 401 37.10 2.45 -29.84
N TYR A 402 37.87 1.82 -28.97
CA TYR A 402 39.08 2.39 -28.37
C TYR A 402 40.34 1.64 -28.85
N SER A 403 41.46 2.35 -28.94
CA SER A 403 42.75 1.83 -29.42
C SER A 403 43.54 1.06 -28.36
N THR A 404 43.35 1.37 -27.08
CA THR A 404 43.95 0.65 -25.95
C THR A 404 42.96 0.54 -24.81
N ILE A 405 43.11 -0.50 -23.99
CA ILE A 405 42.39 -0.72 -22.74
C ILE A 405 43.36 -1.14 -21.64
N LEU A 406 43.20 -0.58 -20.45
CA LEU A 406 43.98 -0.90 -19.26
C LEU A 406 43.07 -0.85 -18.03
N TRP A 407 43.12 -1.92 -17.25
CA TRP A 407 42.44 -2.05 -15.98
C TRP A 407 43.44 -1.98 -14.83
N ASP A 408 43.09 -1.26 -13.76
CA ASP A 408 43.62 -1.47 -12.41
C ASP A 408 42.48 -2.05 -11.58
N LEU A 409 42.65 -3.25 -11.05
CA LEU A 409 41.61 -3.97 -10.30
C LEU A 409 41.63 -3.62 -8.81
N GLY A 410 42.39 -2.60 -8.40
CA GLY A 410 42.31 -2.04 -7.04
C GLY A 410 43.03 -2.83 -5.96
N ASP A 411 43.60 -4.00 -6.27
CA ASP A 411 44.41 -4.83 -5.37
C ASP A 411 45.90 -4.92 -5.78
N GLY A 412 46.31 -4.08 -6.73
CA GLY A 412 47.63 -4.10 -7.36
C GLY A 412 47.72 -4.96 -8.62
N THR A 413 46.64 -5.65 -9.00
CA THR A 413 46.55 -6.40 -10.27
C THR A 413 46.06 -5.49 -11.40
N THR A 414 46.63 -5.64 -12.59
CA THR A 414 46.21 -4.91 -13.80
C THR A 414 45.90 -5.85 -14.94
N SER A 415 45.05 -5.44 -15.88
CA SER A 415 44.74 -6.20 -17.10
C SER A 415 44.67 -5.33 -18.35
N ASN A 416 44.99 -5.90 -19.51
CA ASN A 416 44.80 -5.27 -20.83
C ASN A 416 43.77 -6.02 -21.70
N LEU A 417 43.04 -6.97 -21.12
CA LEU A 417 41.88 -7.58 -21.76
C LEU A 417 40.72 -6.60 -21.70
N GLU A 418 39.86 -6.62 -22.72
CA GLU A 418 38.66 -5.80 -22.73
C GLU A 418 37.72 -6.19 -21.59
N ASN A 419 37.51 -7.49 -21.40
CA ASN A 419 36.66 -8.05 -20.35
C ASN A 419 37.48 -9.02 -19.46
N PRO A 420 38.25 -8.52 -18.48
CA PRO A 420 39.04 -9.37 -17.60
C PRO A 420 38.18 -10.08 -16.56
N VAL A 421 38.72 -11.17 -16.03
CA VAL A 421 38.17 -11.88 -14.88
C VAL A 421 39.23 -11.90 -13.79
N HIS A 422 38.83 -11.69 -12.54
CA HIS A 422 39.72 -11.64 -11.39
C HIS A 422 39.10 -12.27 -10.15
N SER A 423 39.91 -12.80 -9.24
CA SER A 423 39.44 -13.39 -8.00
C SER A 423 40.10 -12.72 -6.80
N TYR A 424 39.31 -11.98 -6.04
CA TYR A 424 39.76 -11.32 -4.82
C TYR A 424 39.89 -12.32 -3.67
N THR A 425 40.88 -12.09 -2.79
CA THR A 425 41.22 -13.00 -1.68
C THR A 425 40.79 -12.49 -0.31
N VAL A 426 40.29 -11.25 -0.25
CA VAL A 426 39.77 -10.60 0.96
C VAL A 426 38.48 -9.86 0.55
N SER A 427 37.46 -9.87 1.41
CA SER A 427 36.27 -9.03 1.19
C SER A 427 36.59 -7.57 1.49
N GLY A 428 35.90 -6.65 0.81
CA GLY A 428 36.07 -5.21 1.01
C GLY A 428 35.99 -4.40 -0.27
N ASP A 429 36.26 -3.11 -0.13
CA ASP A 429 36.14 -2.15 -1.21
C ASP A 429 37.44 -2.03 -2.01
N TYR A 430 37.33 -2.19 -3.33
CA TYR A 430 38.43 -2.07 -4.28
C TYR A 430 38.19 -0.88 -5.21
N SER A 431 39.14 0.05 -5.27
CA SER A 431 39.10 1.17 -6.23
C SER A 431 39.54 0.66 -7.60
N VAL A 432 38.59 0.22 -8.42
CA VAL A 432 38.84 -0.30 -9.77
C VAL A 432 38.83 0.85 -10.77
N SER A 433 39.79 0.86 -11.69
CA SER A 433 39.85 1.82 -12.79
C SER A 433 39.88 1.14 -14.15
N LEU A 434 39.12 1.71 -15.09
CA LEU A 434 39.16 1.40 -16.51
C LEU A 434 39.71 2.61 -17.26
N SER A 435 40.85 2.43 -17.93
CA SER A 435 41.45 3.43 -18.81
C SER A 435 41.41 2.96 -20.26
N VAL A 436 40.80 3.76 -21.13
CA VAL A 436 40.74 3.51 -22.58
C VAL A 436 41.29 4.70 -23.36
N THR A 437 41.92 4.45 -24.51
CA THR A 437 42.46 5.53 -25.38
C THR A 437 41.68 5.58 -26.69
N GLU A 438 41.02 6.69 -26.99
CA GLU A 438 40.22 6.84 -28.21
C GLU A 438 41.13 6.87 -29.44
N ALA A 439 40.69 6.23 -30.52
CA ALA A 439 41.56 5.86 -31.64
C ALA A 439 41.93 7.04 -32.56
N VAL A 440 41.11 8.09 -32.63
CA VAL A 440 41.29 9.23 -33.54
C VAL A 440 42.11 10.34 -32.89
N THR A 441 41.75 10.72 -31.67
CA THR A 441 42.31 11.84 -30.91
C THR A 441 43.52 11.42 -30.06
N GLY A 442 43.61 10.13 -29.70
CA GLY A 442 44.56 9.66 -28.70
C GLY A 442 44.23 10.11 -27.28
N GLN A 443 43.04 10.67 -27.07
CA GLN A 443 42.56 11.07 -25.75
C GLN A 443 42.35 9.83 -24.88
N VAL A 444 42.82 9.91 -23.64
CA VAL A 444 42.60 8.86 -22.65
C VAL A 444 41.32 9.20 -21.88
N PHE A 445 40.52 8.18 -21.63
CA PHE A 445 39.31 8.23 -20.84
C PHE A 445 39.54 7.31 -19.65
N VAL A 446 39.27 7.78 -18.44
CA VAL A 446 39.45 6.99 -17.21
C VAL A 446 38.18 7.04 -16.40
N GLU A 447 37.64 5.88 -16.06
CA GLU A 447 36.55 5.70 -15.10
C GLU A 447 37.13 5.04 -13.86
N ASN A 448 36.75 5.54 -12.69
CA ASN A 448 37.11 4.97 -11.41
C ASN A 448 35.82 4.64 -10.67
N ARG A 449 35.67 3.37 -10.27
CA ARG A 449 34.54 2.92 -9.48
C ARG A 449 35.00 2.01 -8.36
N VAL A 450 34.37 2.17 -7.21
CA VAL A 450 34.55 1.23 -6.11
C VAL A 450 33.74 -0.02 -6.38
N VAL A 451 34.42 -1.15 -6.37
CA VAL A 451 33.83 -2.49 -6.43
C VAL A 451 33.95 -3.09 -5.05
N THR A 452 32.82 -3.28 -4.39
CA THR A 452 32.77 -3.98 -3.09
C THR A 452 32.70 -5.48 -3.34
N ILE A 453 33.66 -6.21 -2.79
CA ILE A 453 33.64 -7.67 -2.77
C ILE A 453 33.07 -8.12 -1.44
N TYR A 454 31.95 -8.82 -1.49
CA TYR A 454 31.19 -9.24 -0.32
C TYR A 454 31.64 -10.62 0.16
N ASP A 455 31.56 -10.85 1.47
CA ASP A 455 31.51 -12.21 1.99
C ASP A 455 30.23 -12.90 1.54
N SER A 456 30.24 -14.23 1.42
CA SER A 456 29.00 -14.97 1.14
C SER A 456 27.97 -14.70 2.24
N PRO A 457 26.74 -14.29 1.87
CA PRO A 457 25.71 -14.01 2.86
C PRO A 457 25.29 -15.29 3.59
N ILE A 458 24.69 -15.13 4.76
CA ILE A 458 24.07 -16.21 5.52
C ILE A 458 22.58 -15.95 5.62
N ALA A 459 21.75 -16.91 5.24
CA ALA A 459 20.31 -16.83 5.45
C ALA A 459 19.96 -17.44 6.81
N TYR A 460 19.71 -16.59 7.81
CA TYR A 460 19.40 -17.09 9.16
C TYR A 460 17.98 -17.66 9.21
N GLY A 461 17.83 -18.81 9.88
CA GLY A 461 16.54 -19.45 10.08
C GLY A 461 15.55 -18.56 10.83
N VAL A 462 14.27 -18.62 10.44
CA VAL A 462 13.17 -17.87 11.03
C VAL A 462 12.04 -18.80 11.48
N ASN A 463 11.11 -18.25 12.28
CA ASN A 463 9.90 -18.97 12.66
C ASN A 463 8.85 -18.91 11.54
N ASP A 464 7.92 -19.85 11.52
CA ASP A 464 6.78 -19.85 10.61
C ASP A 464 5.89 -18.61 10.79
N LEU A 465 5.23 -18.18 9.70
CA LEU A 465 4.20 -17.15 9.76
C LEU A 465 2.84 -17.81 9.97
N VAL A 466 2.12 -17.35 10.99
CA VAL A 466 0.83 -17.94 11.40
C VAL A 466 -0.26 -16.89 11.37
N GLN A 467 -1.34 -17.13 10.61
CA GLN A 467 -2.50 -16.24 10.50
C GLN A 467 -3.84 -16.96 10.74
N CYS A 468 -4.86 -16.18 11.11
CA CYS A 468 -6.23 -16.67 11.26
C CYS A 468 -6.93 -16.75 9.91
N ASP A 469 -7.48 -17.91 9.58
CA ASP A 469 -8.39 -18.10 8.45
C ASP A 469 -9.82 -17.93 8.95
N ASN A 470 -10.44 -16.80 8.61
CA ASN A 470 -11.74 -16.41 9.19
C ASN A 470 -12.94 -17.07 8.51
N ASP A 471 -12.83 -17.39 7.22
CA ASP A 471 -13.90 -18.00 6.43
C ASP A 471 -13.66 -19.49 6.13
N ALA A 472 -12.57 -20.05 6.68
CA ALA A 472 -12.14 -21.44 6.55
C ALA A 472 -11.98 -21.85 5.08
N ASN A 473 -11.51 -20.92 4.24
CA ASN A 473 -11.33 -21.15 2.81
C ASN A 473 -9.93 -21.72 2.46
N GLY A 474 -9.01 -21.78 3.44
CA GLY A 474 -7.63 -22.25 3.29
C GLY A 474 -6.66 -21.22 2.70
N SER A 475 -7.03 -19.94 2.65
CA SER A 475 -6.29 -18.87 1.98
C SER A 475 -6.39 -17.52 2.72
N GLU A 476 -5.24 -16.93 3.03
CA GLU A 476 -5.11 -15.60 3.63
C GLU A 476 -3.92 -14.82 3.03
N ILE A 477 -3.86 -13.52 3.35
CA ILE A 477 -2.79 -12.61 2.92
C ILE A 477 -1.68 -12.53 3.97
N PHE A 478 -0.46 -12.88 3.58
CA PHE A 478 0.75 -12.82 4.40
C PHE A 478 1.67 -11.66 3.96
N ASP A 479 2.19 -10.93 4.95
CA ASP A 479 3.35 -10.07 4.76
C ASP A 479 4.62 -10.88 5.05
N LEU A 480 5.29 -11.35 4.00
CA LEU A 480 6.54 -12.11 4.11
C LEU A 480 7.70 -11.23 4.58
N THR A 481 7.64 -9.93 4.29
CA THR A 481 8.74 -8.98 4.49
C THR A 481 9.05 -8.73 5.97
N VAL A 482 8.12 -9.06 6.87
CA VAL A 482 8.34 -9.05 8.33
C VAL A 482 9.52 -9.95 8.74
N GLN A 483 9.85 -10.97 7.93
CA GLN A 483 10.97 -11.88 8.20
C GLN A 483 12.34 -11.29 7.86
N ASN A 484 12.42 -10.26 7.01
CA ASN A 484 13.68 -9.72 6.48
C ASN A 484 14.70 -9.41 7.57
N THR A 485 14.25 -8.76 8.65
CA THR A 485 15.14 -8.35 9.75
C THR A 485 15.78 -9.55 10.44
N VAL A 486 15.02 -10.64 10.61
CA VAL A 486 15.50 -11.86 11.27
C VAL A 486 16.36 -12.68 10.31
N ILE A 487 15.93 -12.84 9.04
CA ILE A 487 16.69 -13.53 7.99
C ILE A 487 18.08 -12.90 7.82
N LEU A 488 18.16 -11.57 7.83
CA LEU A 488 19.42 -10.84 7.67
C LEU A 488 20.25 -10.80 8.97
N ASN A 489 19.61 -10.87 10.14
CA ASN A 489 20.24 -10.86 11.47
C ASN A 489 21.35 -9.79 11.64
N GLY A 490 21.12 -8.59 11.11
CA GLY A 490 22.06 -7.47 11.25
C GLY A 490 23.31 -7.55 10.36
N GLN A 491 23.36 -8.44 9.35
CA GLN A 491 24.32 -8.32 8.25
C GLN A 491 24.09 -6.97 7.55
N GLY A 492 25.02 -6.01 7.67
CA GLY A 492 24.93 -4.68 7.04
C GLY A 492 26.29 -4.19 6.52
N PRO A 493 26.37 -3.00 5.86
CA PRO A 493 25.31 -2.28 5.16
C PRO A 493 25.37 -2.50 3.62
N ASN A 494 24.19 -2.40 2.98
CA ASN A 494 23.98 -2.03 1.58
C ASN A 494 24.63 -2.91 0.49
N GLY A 495 23.94 -3.98 0.12
CA GLY A 495 24.32 -4.86 -0.98
C GLY A 495 23.63 -6.23 -0.94
N LEU A 496 22.85 -6.54 0.10
CA LEU A 496 22.08 -7.78 0.21
C LEU A 496 20.59 -7.57 -0.09
N ARG A 497 19.99 -8.53 -0.79
CA ARG A 497 18.57 -8.60 -1.14
C ARG A 497 17.96 -9.86 -0.53
N VAL A 498 16.71 -9.79 -0.10
CA VAL A 498 15.91 -10.96 0.31
C VAL A 498 14.78 -11.14 -0.71
N ASP A 499 14.81 -12.27 -1.41
CA ASP A 499 13.74 -12.70 -2.30
C ASP A 499 12.98 -13.88 -1.71
N TYR A 500 11.70 -14.01 -2.04
CA TYR A 500 10.86 -15.13 -1.62
C TYR A 500 10.38 -15.93 -2.83
N TYR A 501 10.31 -17.25 -2.71
CA TYR A 501 9.92 -18.17 -3.77
C TYR A 501 8.90 -19.17 -3.27
N GLU A 502 7.93 -19.52 -4.12
CA GLU A 502 6.91 -20.54 -3.80
C GLU A 502 7.45 -21.97 -3.89
N SER A 503 8.52 -22.19 -4.66
CA SER A 503 9.07 -23.51 -4.87
C SER A 503 10.55 -23.51 -5.22
N VAL A 504 11.19 -24.66 -5.09
CA VAL A 504 12.56 -24.89 -5.58
C VAL A 504 12.65 -24.70 -7.09
N ALA A 505 11.57 -24.94 -7.85
CA ALA A 505 11.55 -24.71 -9.29
C ALA A 505 11.62 -23.21 -9.61
N ASP A 506 10.86 -22.39 -8.89
CA ASP A 506 10.87 -20.93 -9.04
C ASP A 506 12.20 -20.33 -8.58
N LEU A 507 12.77 -20.83 -7.47
CA LEU A 507 14.12 -20.47 -7.03
C LEU A 507 15.17 -20.74 -8.11
N ASN A 508 15.14 -21.94 -8.71
CA ASN A 508 16.09 -22.32 -9.78
C ASN A 508 15.88 -21.55 -11.08
N ALA A 509 14.65 -21.11 -11.34
CA ALA A 509 14.29 -20.29 -12.50
C ALA A 509 14.43 -18.78 -12.24
N ASP A 510 14.82 -18.40 -11.03
CA ASP A 510 14.86 -17.02 -10.51
C ASP A 510 13.56 -16.23 -10.73
N LEU A 511 12.43 -16.85 -10.38
CA LEU A 511 11.09 -16.27 -10.45
C LEU A 511 10.58 -15.96 -9.03
N PRO A 512 11.02 -14.86 -8.38
CA PRO A 512 10.57 -14.53 -7.04
C PRO A 512 9.09 -14.12 -7.02
N ILE A 513 8.47 -14.25 -5.85
CA ILE A 513 7.15 -13.72 -5.54
C ILE A 513 7.17 -12.20 -5.74
N SER A 514 6.33 -11.70 -6.64
CA SER A 514 6.33 -10.29 -7.09
C SER A 514 5.80 -9.30 -6.03
N ASN A 515 4.94 -9.75 -5.11
CA ASN A 515 4.38 -8.91 -4.06
C ASN A 515 4.47 -9.62 -2.68
N PRO A 516 5.66 -9.66 -2.06
CA PRO A 516 5.84 -10.33 -0.77
C PRO A 516 5.16 -9.62 0.41
N LEU A 517 4.73 -8.36 0.24
CA LEU A 517 4.01 -7.61 1.28
C LEU A 517 2.54 -8.04 1.41
N ASN A 518 1.93 -8.50 0.31
CA ASN A 518 0.54 -8.94 0.27
C ASN A 518 0.44 -10.27 -0.48
N TYR A 519 1.20 -11.26 -0.02
CA TYR A 519 1.24 -12.56 -0.66
C TYR A 519 0.05 -13.42 -0.23
N MET A 520 -0.76 -13.89 -1.19
CA MET A 520 -1.85 -14.82 -0.93
C MET A 520 -1.33 -16.25 -1.09
N ASN A 521 -1.45 -17.08 -0.05
CA ASN A 521 -1.01 -18.47 -0.13
C ASN A 521 -1.86 -19.28 -1.13
N THR A 522 -1.24 -20.25 -1.77
CA THR A 522 -1.87 -21.13 -2.78
C THR A 522 -2.19 -22.53 -2.25
N ALA A 523 -1.67 -22.87 -1.07
CA ALA A 523 -1.92 -24.12 -0.37
C ALA A 523 -1.86 -23.93 1.16
N ILE A 524 -2.48 -24.85 1.89
CA ILE A 524 -2.40 -24.92 3.36
C ILE A 524 -1.01 -25.42 3.75
N ASN A 525 -0.38 -24.80 4.77
CA ASN A 525 0.99 -25.10 5.22
C ASN A 525 2.01 -24.97 4.08
N GLN A 526 1.88 -23.91 3.29
CA GLN A 526 2.76 -23.65 2.16
C GLN A 526 4.16 -23.28 2.66
N GLU A 527 5.18 -24.01 2.21
CA GLU A 527 6.57 -23.62 2.44
C GLU A 527 6.95 -22.45 1.52
N ILE A 528 7.60 -21.43 2.09
CA ILE A 528 8.20 -20.31 1.37
C ILE A 528 9.70 -20.38 1.54
N ILE A 529 10.42 -20.27 0.43
CA ILE A 529 11.88 -20.23 0.43
C ILE A 529 12.30 -18.77 0.36
N ALA A 530 13.11 -18.32 1.32
CA ALA A 530 13.76 -17.02 1.27
C ALA A 530 15.22 -17.18 0.84
N ARG A 531 15.65 -16.41 -0.17
CA ARG A 531 17.04 -16.31 -0.60
C ARG A 531 17.61 -14.97 -0.18
N VAL A 532 18.73 -15.00 0.54
CA VAL A 532 19.57 -13.81 0.75
C VAL A 532 20.65 -13.84 -0.32
N SER A 533 20.71 -12.83 -1.19
CA SER A 533 21.74 -12.72 -2.24
C SER A 533 22.45 -11.38 -2.19
N VAL A 534 23.68 -11.35 -2.69
CA VAL A 534 24.36 -10.09 -3.00
C VAL A 534 23.78 -9.51 -4.30
N VAL A 535 23.39 -8.25 -4.29
CA VAL A 535 22.90 -7.50 -5.45
C VAL A 535 24.01 -7.45 -6.51
N GLY A 536 23.72 -7.85 -7.75
CA GLY A 536 24.72 -7.99 -8.82
C GLY A 536 25.54 -9.29 -8.77
N SER A 537 25.20 -10.20 -7.84
CA SER A 537 25.74 -11.56 -7.79
C SER A 537 24.74 -12.51 -7.12
N GLU A 538 23.68 -12.87 -7.83
CA GLU A 538 22.63 -13.77 -7.32
C GLU A 538 23.16 -15.17 -6.97
N ILE A 539 24.26 -15.57 -7.61
CA ILE A 539 24.98 -16.82 -7.32
C ILE A 539 25.59 -16.77 -5.91
N CYS A 540 25.95 -15.58 -5.44
CA CYS A 540 26.40 -15.35 -4.09
C CYS A 540 25.20 -15.18 -3.16
N SER A 541 24.63 -16.33 -2.81
CA SER A 541 23.44 -16.39 -2.01
C SER A 541 23.45 -17.55 -1.03
N ASP A 542 22.58 -17.43 -0.05
CA ASP A 542 22.21 -18.51 0.86
C ASP A 542 20.69 -18.52 1.00
N THR A 543 20.13 -19.66 1.39
CA THR A 543 18.67 -19.82 1.49
C THR A 543 18.25 -20.35 2.85
N THR A 544 17.07 -19.92 3.26
CA THR A 544 16.31 -20.49 4.38
C THR A 544 14.87 -20.71 3.93
N SER A 545 14.09 -21.47 4.68
CA SER A 545 12.65 -21.59 4.46
C SER A 545 11.86 -21.44 5.76
N PHE A 546 10.56 -21.19 5.62
CA PHE A 546 9.57 -21.18 6.69
C PHE A 546 8.19 -21.51 6.10
N GLU A 547 7.24 -21.91 6.95
CA GLU A 547 5.88 -22.25 6.52
C GLU A 547 4.90 -21.08 6.72
N LEU A 548 3.89 -21.01 5.85
CA LEU A 548 2.68 -20.22 6.03
C LEU A 548 1.60 -21.11 6.62
N GLN A 549 1.29 -20.91 7.89
CA GLN A 549 0.34 -21.71 8.66
C GLN A 549 -0.96 -20.93 8.89
N LEU A 550 -2.08 -21.64 8.77
CA LEU A 550 -3.42 -21.09 9.00
C LEU A 550 -4.03 -21.74 10.24
N ILE A 551 -4.62 -20.91 11.07
CA ILE A 551 -5.48 -21.34 12.19
C ILE A 551 -6.91 -21.05 11.76
N GLU A 552 -7.72 -22.10 11.58
CA GLU A 552 -9.15 -21.92 11.35
C GLU A 552 -9.77 -21.17 12.53
N SER A 553 -10.49 -20.10 12.24
CA SER A 553 -11.15 -19.32 13.28
C SER A 553 -12.31 -20.12 13.89
N PRO A 554 -12.50 -20.04 15.23
CA PRO A 554 -13.59 -20.75 15.87
C PRO A 554 -14.96 -20.39 15.28
N GLN A 555 -15.81 -21.41 15.06
CA GLN A 555 -17.18 -21.24 14.54
C GLN A 555 -18.19 -21.65 15.62
N LEU A 556 -18.84 -20.67 16.27
CA LEU A 556 -19.85 -20.91 17.29
C LEU A 556 -21.24 -21.14 16.68
N LEU A 557 -21.88 -22.26 17.05
CA LEU A 557 -23.24 -22.64 16.62
C LEU A 557 -24.19 -22.63 17.82
N LEU A 558 -24.45 -21.45 18.37
CA LEU A 558 -25.38 -21.23 19.48
C LEU A 558 -26.71 -20.64 18.97
N GLU A 559 -27.78 -20.86 19.72
CA GLU A 559 -29.07 -20.22 19.49
C GLU A 559 -29.04 -18.79 20.06
N SER A 560 -29.82 -17.89 19.47
CA SER A 560 -29.89 -16.50 19.95
C SER A 560 -30.62 -16.37 21.29
N GLU A 561 -31.52 -17.32 21.59
CA GLU A 561 -32.35 -17.34 22.78
C GLU A 561 -32.46 -18.77 23.33
N TYR A 562 -32.39 -18.91 24.65
CA TYR A 562 -32.65 -20.16 25.37
C TYR A 562 -33.69 -19.92 26.47
N TYR A 563 -34.42 -20.96 26.86
CA TYR A 563 -35.51 -20.85 27.84
C TYR A 563 -35.27 -21.71 29.09
N LEU A 564 -35.43 -21.10 30.26
CA LEU A 564 -35.36 -21.75 31.57
C LEU A 564 -36.78 -22.22 31.97
N CYS A 565 -37.03 -23.53 31.98
CA CYS A 565 -38.32 -24.08 32.41
C CYS A 565 -38.38 -24.18 33.94
N ASP A 566 -39.33 -23.51 34.61
CA ASP A 566 -39.57 -23.62 36.06
C ASP A 566 -38.31 -23.44 36.95
N ASN A 567 -37.38 -22.58 36.53
CA ASN A 567 -36.05 -22.40 37.16
C ASN A 567 -35.22 -23.70 37.27
N GLN A 568 -35.46 -24.70 36.42
CA GLN A 568 -34.61 -25.88 36.35
C GLN A 568 -33.35 -25.54 35.55
N PRO A 569 -32.15 -25.79 36.13
CA PRO A 569 -30.92 -25.48 35.44
C PRO A 569 -30.73 -26.40 34.23
N PHE A 570 -30.18 -25.84 33.15
CA PHE A 570 -29.77 -26.59 31.97
C PHE A 570 -28.33 -26.25 31.60
N THR A 571 -27.77 -27.01 30.66
CA THR A 571 -26.39 -26.85 30.21
C THR A 571 -26.37 -26.27 28.80
N ILE A 572 -25.53 -25.26 28.59
CA ILE A 572 -25.18 -24.76 27.26
C ILE A 572 -23.77 -25.25 26.94
N ASP A 573 -23.59 -25.80 25.74
CA ASP A 573 -22.31 -26.27 25.21
C ASP A 573 -21.90 -25.33 24.07
N ALA A 574 -20.77 -24.63 24.20
CA ALA A 574 -20.21 -23.77 23.16
C ALA A 574 -19.52 -24.57 22.03
N GLY A 575 -19.55 -25.91 22.10
CA GLY A 575 -18.83 -26.80 21.21
C GLY A 575 -17.48 -27.21 21.82
N ASN A 576 -16.99 -28.38 21.44
CA ASN A 576 -15.72 -28.93 21.90
C ASN A 576 -14.65 -28.76 20.81
N GLY A 577 -13.39 -28.52 21.21
CA GLY A 577 -12.24 -28.53 20.30
C GLY A 577 -11.48 -27.21 20.18
N TYR A 578 -11.87 -26.17 20.91
CA TYR A 578 -11.10 -24.93 21.01
C TYR A 578 -10.05 -25.00 22.11
N ASP A 579 -8.99 -24.20 22.02
CA ASP A 579 -7.90 -24.18 22.99
C ASP A 579 -8.29 -23.50 24.31
N ASP A 580 -9.05 -22.40 24.24
CA ASP A 580 -9.58 -21.70 25.42
C ASP A 580 -11.07 -21.34 25.28
N TYR A 581 -11.72 -21.21 26.43
CA TYR A 581 -13.08 -20.73 26.61
C TYR A 581 -13.09 -19.64 27.69
N LEU A 582 -13.86 -18.59 27.48
CA LEU A 582 -14.12 -17.56 28.48
C LEU A 582 -15.57 -17.13 28.43
N TRP A 583 -16.36 -17.62 29.38
CA TRP A 583 -17.75 -17.22 29.53
C TRP A 583 -17.87 -15.90 30.30
N SER A 584 -18.95 -15.16 30.05
CA SER A 584 -19.36 -13.98 30.83
C SER A 584 -19.49 -14.25 32.35
N THR A 585 -19.67 -15.51 32.74
CA THR A 585 -19.68 -15.98 34.14
C THR A 585 -18.28 -16.10 34.75
N GLY A 586 -17.22 -16.04 33.93
CA GLY A 586 -15.83 -16.29 34.31
C GLY A 586 -15.41 -17.76 34.23
N GLU A 587 -16.31 -18.67 33.83
CA GLU A 587 -15.99 -20.07 33.62
C GLU A 587 -15.17 -20.27 32.33
N MET A 588 -14.36 -21.34 32.29
CA MET A 588 -13.43 -21.65 31.18
C MET A 588 -13.62 -23.07 30.61
N SER A 589 -14.74 -23.73 30.92
CA SER A 589 -15.10 -25.03 30.34
C SER A 589 -15.84 -24.86 29.01
N SER A 590 -15.90 -25.91 28.19
CA SER A 590 -16.69 -25.91 26.95
C SER A 590 -18.20 -25.81 27.18
N MET A 591 -18.63 -26.09 28.40
CA MET A 591 -20.02 -26.03 28.82
C MET A 591 -20.17 -25.26 30.12
N ILE A 592 -21.30 -24.56 30.28
CA ILE A 592 -21.72 -23.91 31.52
C ILE A 592 -23.12 -24.36 31.93
N THR A 593 -23.42 -24.27 33.22
CA THR A 593 -24.77 -24.47 33.73
C THR A 593 -25.44 -23.12 33.90
N ILE A 594 -26.64 -22.99 33.34
CA ILE A 594 -27.48 -21.79 33.42
C ILE A 594 -28.62 -22.08 34.40
N ASP A 595 -28.75 -21.27 35.44
CA ASP A 595 -29.81 -21.36 36.45
C ASP A 595 -30.56 -20.04 36.67
N THR A 596 -30.17 -18.97 35.97
CA THR A 596 -30.80 -17.65 36.04
C THR A 596 -31.04 -17.07 34.65
N PRO A 597 -32.17 -16.38 34.41
CA PRO A 597 -32.36 -15.59 33.19
C PRO A 597 -31.36 -14.43 33.11
N GLY A 598 -30.96 -14.06 31.90
CA GLY A 598 -30.01 -12.98 31.65
C GLY A 598 -29.32 -13.11 30.30
N THR A 599 -28.49 -12.11 29.96
CA THR A 599 -27.64 -12.14 28.78
C THR A 599 -26.31 -12.79 29.10
N TYR A 600 -25.91 -13.77 28.29
CA TYR A 600 -24.65 -14.49 28.43
C TYR A 600 -23.83 -14.34 27.15
N SER A 601 -22.51 -14.34 27.32
CA SER A 601 -21.58 -14.45 26.20
C SER A 601 -20.48 -15.47 26.46
N VAL A 602 -19.87 -15.95 25.38
CA VAL A 602 -18.67 -16.79 25.39
C VAL A 602 -17.69 -16.28 24.35
N ILE A 603 -16.41 -16.26 24.71
CA ILE A 603 -15.28 -16.10 23.77
C ILE A 603 -14.58 -17.45 23.72
N VAL A 604 -14.37 -17.97 22.51
CA VAL A 604 -13.57 -19.17 22.27
C VAL A 604 -12.37 -18.82 21.40
N SER A 605 -11.26 -19.53 21.57
CA SER A 605 -10.06 -19.27 20.77
C SER A 605 -9.32 -20.52 20.32
N ASN A 606 -8.76 -20.48 19.12
CA ASN A 606 -7.74 -21.40 18.62
C ASN A 606 -6.37 -20.70 18.63
N ILE A 607 -5.33 -21.40 19.11
CA ILE A 607 -4.02 -20.82 19.43
C ILE A 607 -2.90 -21.68 18.85
N GLN A 608 -2.00 -21.05 18.09
CA GLN A 608 -0.78 -21.67 17.61
C GLN A 608 0.39 -20.70 17.78
N GLY A 609 1.38 -21.11 18.57
CA GLY A 609 2.52 -20.25 18.92
C GLY A 609 2.06 -18.99 19.66
N THR A 610 2.26 -17.82 19.05
CA THR A 610 1.83 -16.51 19.59
C THR A 610 0.55 -15.99 18.94
N THR A 611 0.05 -16.64 17.89
CA THR A 611 -1.16 -16.24 17.17
C THR A 611 -2.39 -16.85 17.83
N ARG A 612 -3.44 -16.05 17.97
CA ARG A 612 -4.71 -16.40 18.63
C ARG A 612 -5.87 -15.91 17.77
N CYS A 613 -6.75 -16.83 17.39
CA CYS A 613 -7.94 -16.57 16.59
C CYS A 613 -9.17 -16.74 17.48
N GLU A 614 -9.99 -15.71 17.61
CA GLU A 614 -11.10 -15.69 18.57
C GLU A 614 -12.44 -15.51 17.86
N ALA A 615 -13.47 -16.13 18.43
CA ALA A 615 -14.85 -15.81 18.09
C ALA A 615 -15.64 -15.58 19.38
N ASP A 616 -16.52 -14.58 19.36
CA ASP A 616 -17.44 -14.30 20.44
C ASP A 616 -18.90 -14.53 20.00
N TYR A 617 -19.74 -14.95 20.94
CA TYR A 617 -21.17 -15.07 20.72
C TYR A 617 -21.92 -14.63 21.97
N THR A 618 -23.04 -13.94 21.76
CA THR A 618 -23.93 -13.44 22.82
C THR A 618 -25.34 -13.97 22.57
N PHE A 619 -25.99 -14.48 23.61
CA PHE A 619 -27.36 -14.97 23.59
C PHE A 619 -28.10 -14.60 24.86
N ASP A 620 -29.43 -14.64 24.80
CA ASP A 620 -30.29 -14.37 25.96
C ASP A 620 -30.90 -15.66 26.52
N VAL A 621 -30.98 -15.73 27.85
CA VAL A 621 -31.72 -16.77 28.56
C VAL A 621 -32.96 -16.12 29.16
N LEU A 622 -34.12 -16.58 28.73
CA LEU A 622 -35.43 -16.10 29.17
C LEU A 622 -36.06 -17.13 30.12
N ASN A 623 -36.95 -16.67 31.01
CA ASN A 623 -37.78 -17.59 31.78
C ASN A 623 -39.07 -17.86 31.01
N THR A 624 -39.60 -19.08 31.11
CA THR A 624 -40.98 -19.35 30.69
C THR A 624 -41.75 -20.01 31.80
N ASP A 625 -42.92 -19.44 32.08
CA ASP A 625 -43.91 -19.97 32.99
C ASP A 625 -45.28 -19.76 32.36
N VAL A 626 -46.17 -20.75 32.41
CA VAL A 626 -47.54 -20.59 31.91
C VAL A 626 -48.52 -21.05 32.96
N GLN A 627 -49.47 -20.21 33.30
CA GLN A 627 -50.55 -20.51 34.24
C GLN A 627 -51.87 -20.01 33.67
N ILE A 628 -52.94 -20.80 33.79
CA ILE A 628 -54.30 -20.34 33.48
C ILE A 628 -54.76 -19.46 34.65
N THR A 629 -55.03 -18.18 34.38
CA THR A 629 -55.48 -17.22 35.40
C THR A 629 -56.99 -17.19 35.53
N ASP A 630 -57.70 -17.29 34.41
CA ASP A 630 -59.16 -17.35 34.38
C ASP A 630 -59.62 -18.06 33.11
N VAL A 631 -60.86 -18.56 33.14
CA VAL A 631 -61.54 -19.07 31.94
C VAL A 631 -62.93 -18.47 31.87
N VAL A 632 -63.11 -17.56 30.93
CA VAL A 632 -64.38 -16.88 30.68
C VAL A 632 -65.27 -17.80 29.86
N VAL A 633 -66.45 -18.12 30.41
CA VAL A 633 -67.43 -19.02 29.80
C VAL A 633 -68.71 -18.25 29.49
N GLU A 634 -69.12 -18.23 28.23
CA GLU A 634 -70.43 -17.72 27.81
C GLU A 634 -71.31 -18.90 27.38
N ASP A 635 -72.24 -19.31 28.26
CA ASP A 635 -73.13 -20.46 28.05
C ASP A 635 -74.62 -20.08 27.91
N TRP A 636 -75.56 -21.00 28.19
CA TRP A 636 -77.03 -20.87 28.09
C TRP A 636 -77.67 -21.04 26.71
N THR A 637 -76.90 -21.34 25.66
CA THR A 637 -77.45 -21.72 24.34
C THR A 637 -77.15 -23.19 24.04
N LEU A 638 -77.83 -23.80 23.07
CA LEU A 638 -77.57 -25.21 22.74
C LEU A 638 -76.28 -25.41 21.93
N ASN A 639 -75.86 -24.40 21.15
CA ASN A 639 -74.86 -24.56 20.09
C ASN A 639 -74.14 -23.25 19.71
N SER A 640 -74.24 -22.19 20.50
CA SER A 640 -73.60 -20.89 20.24
C SER A 640 -73.01 -20.35 21.55
N ASN A 641 -72.17 -21.17 22.18
CA ASN A 641 -71.47 -20.87 23.42
C ASN A 641 -69.98 -20.61 23.14
N SER A 642 -69.27 -19.97 24.06
CA SER A 642 -67.84 -19.66 23.90
C SER A 642 -67.02 -19.92 25.16
N ILE A 643 -65.73 -20.21 24.97
CA ILE A 643 -64.69 -20.28 26.00
C ILE A 643 -63.56 -19.34 25.59
N THR A 644 -63.18 -18.42 26.47
CA THR A 644 -61.95 -17.63 26.33
C THR A 644 -61.03 -17.94 27.51
N ILE A 645 -59.78 -18.35 27.20
CA ILE A 645 -58.78 -18.73 28.20
C ILE A 645 -57.87 -17.53 28.46
N GLU A 646 -57.76 -17.12 29.73
CA GLU A 646 -56.83 -16.09 30.16
C GLU A 646 -55.63 -16.73 30.86
N VAL A 647 -54.44 -16.27 30.53
CA VAL A 647 -53.18 -16.83 31.05
C VAL A 647 -52.29 -15.72 31.58
N SER A 648 -51.46 -16.07 32.56
CA SER A 648 -50.29 -15.30 32.97
C SER A 648 -49.04 -16.10 32.67
N GLY A 649 -47.95 -15.41 32.39
CA GLY A 649 -46.70 -16.06 32.04
C GLY A 649 -45.86 -15.26 31.06
N GLU A 650 -44.56 -15.47 31.08
CA GLU A 650 -43.66 -15.05 29.98
C GLU A 650 -43.49 -16.19 28.99
N GLY A 651 -43.67 -15.93 27.69
CA GLY A 651 -43.55 -16.96 26.64
C GLY A 651 -44.63 -16.85 25.55
N ASN A 652 -44.50 -17.70 24.53
CA ASN A 652 -45.49 -17.82 23.45
C ASN A 652 -46.34 -19.08 23.66
N PHE A 653 -47.66 -18.92 23.66
CA PHE A 653 -48.58 -20.00 24.03
C PHE A 653 -49.55 -20.38 22.92
N GLU A 654 -49.93 -21.66 22.89
CA GLU A 654 -51.05 -22.16 22.09
C GLU A 654 -52.13 -22.78 22.98
N TYR A 655 -53.37 -22.74 22.48
CA TYR A 655 -54.58 -23.08 23.23
C TYR A 655 -55.32 -24.23 22.54
N SER A 656 -55.94 -25.11 23.33
CA SER A 656 -56.79 -26.19 22.85
C SER A 656 -57.97 -26.46 23.79
N ILE A 657 -59.05 -27.04 23.29
CA ILE A 657 -60.20 -27.54 24.08
C ILE A 657 -60.35 -29.07 24.07
N ASP A 658 -59.48 -29.75 23.33
CA ASP A 658 -59.48 -31.21 23.17
C ASP A 658 -58.11 -31.85 23.42
N GLY A 659 -57.05 -31.04 23.60
CA GLY A 659 -55.68 -31.48 23.84
C GLY A 659 -54.98 -32.02 22.59
N LEU A 660 -55.60 -31.91 21.42
CA LEU A 660 -55.09 -32.40 20.14
C LEU A 660 -54.91 -31.28 19.13
N ASN A 661 -55.94 -30.45 18.98
CA ASN A 661 -55.96 -29.34 18.03
C ASN A 661 -55.64 -28.05 18.78
N PHE A 662 -54.43 -27.54 18.56
CA PHE A 662 -53.93 -26.30 19.13
C PHE A 662 -54.07 -25.14 18.15
N GLN A 663 -54.37 -23.95 18.67
CA GLN A 663 -54.48 -22.70 17.92
C GLN A 663 -53.84 -21.55 18.72
N SER A 664 -53.39 -20.50 18.03
CA SER A 664 -52.84 -19.30 18.67
C SER A 664 -53.91 -18.42 19.33
N SER A 665 -55.17 -18.51 18.87
CA SER A 665 -56.30 -17.80 19.48
C SER A 665 -56.70 -18.45 20.79
N ASN A 666 -56.84 -17.65 21.85
CA ASN A 666 -57.29 -18.12 23.16
C ASN A 666 -58.82 -18.30 23.27
N THR A 667 -59.57 -18.06 22.19
CA THR A 667 -61.03 -18.08 22.18
C THR A 667 -61.58 -19.17 21.25
N PHE A 668 -62.58 -19.90 21.75
CA PHE A 668 -63.31 -20.97 21.07
C PHE A 668 -64.80 -20.63 21.04
N THR A 669 -65.43 -20.70 19.86
CA THR A 669 -66.85 -20.32 19.66
C THR A 669 -67.67 -21.48 19.12
N ASP A 670 -69.00 -21.28 19.01
CA ASP A 670 -69.96 -22.27 18.48
C ASP A 670 -69.97 -23.62 19.21
N LEU A 671 -69.68 -23.56 20.52
CA LEU A 671 -69.59 -24.74 21.37
C LEU A 671 -70.98 -25.26 21.74
N THR A 672 -71.12 -26.58 21.79
CA THR A 672 -72.32 -27.27 22.27
C THR A 672 -72.31 -27.41 23.79
N ILE A 673 -73.44 -27.80 24.37
CA ILE A 673 -73.52 -28.10 25.81
C ILE A 673 -72.81 -29.43 26.10
N ASP A 674 -71.55 -29.33 26.50
CA ASP A 674 -70.69 -30.47 26.85
C ASP A 674 -69.69 -30.10 27.97
N LYS A 675 -68.90 -31.07 28.38
CA LYS A 675 -67.68 -30.89 29.18
C LYS A 675 -66.50 -30.67 28.24
N TYR A 676 -65.77 -29.57 28.47
CA TYR A 676 -64.50 -29.27 27.79
C TYR A 676 -63.33 -29.35 28.78
N THR A 677 -62.15 -29.68 28.28
CA THR A 677 -60.89 -29.49 29.03
C THR A 677 -60.05 -28.52 28.22
N VAL A 678 -59.82 -27.32 28.75
CA VAL A 678 -58.93 -26.35 28.11
C VAL A 678 -57.49 -26.74 28.38
N TYR A 679 -56.62 -26.57 27.39
CA TYR A 679 -55.18 -26.76 27.49
C TYR A 679 -54.48 -25.50 27.01
N VAL A 680 -53.42 -25.11 27.70
CA VAL A 680 -52.46 -24.11 27.24
C VAL A 680 -51.09 -24.76 27.28
N ARG A 681 -50.39 -24.74 26.16
CA ARG A 681 -49.00 -25.21 26.09
C ARG A 681 -48.09 -24.08 25.67
N ASP A 682 -46.88 -24.12 26.22
CA ASP A 682 -45.75 -23.35 25.71
C ASP A 682 -45.28 -23.92 24.37
N LEU A 683 -45.00 -23.05 23.40
CA LEU A 683 -44.41 -23.42 22.11
C LEU A 683 -43.01 -24.01 22.25
N GLU A 684 -42.26 -23.62 23.28
CA GLU A 684 -40.93 -24.14 23.59
C GLU A 684 -40.98 -25.49 24.33
N GLY A 685 -42.18 -26.00 24.61
CA GLY A 685 -42.40 -27.33 25.15
C GLY A 685 -42.14 -27.47 26.66
N CYS A 686 -41.86 -26.38 27.36
CA CYS A 686 -41.58 -26.39 28.80
C CYS A 686 -42.77 -26.87 29.66
N ALA A 687 -44.00 -26.45 29.33
CA ALA A 687 -45.17 -26.76 30.15
C ALA A 687 -46.46 -26.89 29.34
N THR A 688 -47.39 -27.71 29.84
CA THR A 688 -48.79 -27.75 29.41
C THR A 688 -49.68 -27.77 30.64
N VAL A 689 -50.50 -26.73 30.79
CA VAL A 689 -51.49 -26.60 31.87
C VAL A 689 -52.89 -26.85 31.34
N SER A 690 -53.79 -27.35 32.18
CA SER A 690 -55.17 -27.63 31.77
C SER A 690 -56.20 -27.40 32.87
N GLN A 691 -57.44 -27.14 32.46
CA GLN A 691 -58.57 -26.92 33.36
C GLN A 691 -59.88 -27.47 32.76
N ASP A 692 -60.70 -28.14 33.58
CA ASP A 692 -62.02 -28.62 33.16
C ASP A 692 -63.06 -27.49 33.21
N ILE A 693 -63.88 -27.39 32.16
CA ILE A 693 -64.93 -26.39 31.97
C ILE A 693 -66.25 -27.08 31.64
N PHE A 694 -67.32 -26.65 32.29
CA PHE A 694 -68.65 -27.23 32.14
C PHE A 694 -69.61 -26.17 31.57
N MET A 695 -70.19 -26.47 30.40
CA MET A 695 -71.23 -25.62 29.79
C MET A 695 -72.58 -25.92 30.44
N LEU A 696 -73.22 -24.90 31.02
CA LEU A 696 -74.54 -25.06 31.65
C LEU A 696 -75.65 -24.64 30.68
N TYR A 697 -76.78 -25.35 30.78
CA TYR A 697 -77.98 -25.03 30.02
C TYR A 697 -79.22 -25.29 30.85
N HIS A 698 -80.23 -24.44 30.68
CA HIS A 698 -81.51 -24.63 31.34
C HIS A 698 -82.54 -25.19 30.33
N PRO A 699 -83.22 -26.31 30.62
CA PRO A 699 -84.34 -26.77 29.82
C PRO A 699 -85.42 -25.68 29.75
N ARG A 700 -85.98 -25.45 28.56
CA ARG A 700 -87.02 -24.43 28.35
C ARG A 700 -88.39 -24.86 28.87
N TYR A 701 -88.61 -26.16 29.07
CA TYR A 701 -89.84 -26.68 29.63
C TYR A 701 -89.63 -28.04 30.28
N PHE A 702 -90.59 -28.46 31.10
CA PHE A 702 -90.69 -29.81 31.64
C PHE A 702 -92.16 -30.21 31.85
N THR A 703 -92.43 -31.51 31.92
CA THR A 703 -93.77 -32.13 31.96
C THR A 703 -93.88 -33.10 33.14
N PRO A 704 -94.18 -32.63 34.36
CA PRO A 704 -94.26 -33.49 35.54
C PRO A 704 -95.55 -34.33 35.55
N ASN A 705 -95.66 -35.30 34.65
CA ASN A 705 -96.82 -36.18 34.46
C ASN A 705 -96.57 -37.63 34.96
N GLY A 706 -95.34 -37.94 35.39
CA GLY A 706 -94.94 -39.23 35.95
C GLY A 706 -94.68 -40.30 34.90
N ASP A 707 -94.45 -39.93 33.63
CA ASP A 707 -94.16 -40.87 32.54
C ASP A 707 -92.66 -41.22 32.41
N GLY A 708 -91.81 -40.61 33.24
CA GLY A 708 -90.36 -40.77 33.24
C GLY A 708 -89.62 -39.81 32.29
N TYR A 709 -90.33 -38.98 31.51
CA TYR A 709 -89.78 -38.04 30.55
C TYR A 709 -90.03 -36.59 30.99
N HIS A 710 -88.94 -35.86 31.28
CA HIS A 710 -88.99 -34.45 31.70
C HIS A 710 -89.85 -34.23 32.96
N ASP A 711 -89.90 -35.20 33.88
CA ASP A 711 -90.66 -35.09 35.12
C ASP A 711 -90.09 -34.07 36.12
N PHE A 712 -88.80 -33.77 35.99
CA PHE A 712 -88.09 -32.82 36.83
C PHE A 712 -87.40 -31.76 36.00
N TRP A 713 -87.42 -30.53 36.48
CA TRP A 713 -86.65 -29.43 35.92
C TRP A 713 -85.33 -29.25 36.69
N GLN A 714 -84.21 -29.31 35.97
CA GLN A 714 -82.86 -29.12 36.50
C GLN A 714 -81.98 -28.46 35.43
N ILE A 715 -80.95 -27.71 35.86
CA ILE A 715 -79.94 -27.16 34.95
C ILE A 715 -78.99 -28.28 34.51
N ILE A 716 -78.85 -28.47 33.20
CA ILE A 716 -77.93 -29.44 32.59
C ILE A 716 -76.51 -29.08 33.02
N ASN A 717 -75.71 -30.10 33.35
CA ASN A 717 -74.33 -30.00 33.85
C ASN A 717 -74.13 -29.27 35.19
N SER A 718 -75.18 -28.76 35.83
CA SER A 718 -75.06 -28.10 37.14
C SER A 718 -74.47 -29.00 38.23
N ARG A 719 -74.59 -30.34 38.11
CA ARG A 719 -73.99 -31.30 39.04
C ARG A 719 -72.46 -31.24 39.14
N TYR A 720 -71.78 -30.69 38.12
CA TYR A 720 -70.33 -30.51 38.13
C TYR A 720 -69.91 -29.22 38.86
N GLU A 721 -70.89 -28.40 39.23
CA GLU A 721 -70.74 -27.20 40.04
C GLU A 721 -71.66 -27.29 41.27
N PRO A 722 -71.37 -28.19 42.24
CA PRO A 722 -72.29 -28.54 43.31
C PRO A 722 -72.62 -27.38 44.26
N ASP A 723 -71.76 -26.35 44.31
CA ASP A 723 -71.96 -25.15 45.13
C ASP A 723 -72.91 -24.12 44.49
N ASN A 724 -73.38 -24.39 43.27
CA ASN A 724 -74.37 -23.55 42.60
C ASN A 724 -75.68 -23.51 43.39
N LYS A 725 -76.22 -22.30 43.54
CA LYS A 725 -77.51 -22.09 44.22
C LYS A 725 -78.58 -21.76 43.19
N ILE A 726 -79.54 -22.68 43.02
CA ILE A 726 -80.61 -22.56 42.03
C ILE A 726 -81.93 -22.27 42.75
N PHE A 727 -82.54 -21.14 42.41
CA PHE A 727 -83.77 -20.64 42.99
C PHE A 727 -84.85 -20.56 41.91
N ILE A 728 -86.07 -21.00 42.21
CA ILE A 728 -87.22 -21.00 41.30
C ILE A 728 -88.33 -20.12 41.87
N TYR A 729 -88.93 -19.29 41.03
CA TYR A 729 -89.90 -18.25 41.36
C TYR A 729 -91.16 -18.34 40.49
N ASP A 730 -92.28 -17.84 41.01
CA ASP A 730 -93.49 -17.60 40.21
C ASP A 730 -93.40 -16.29 39.40
N ARG A 731 -94.42 -16.03 38.58
CA ARG A 731 -94.56 -14.80 37.77
C ARG A 731 -94.63 -13.48 38.55
N PHE A 732 -94.82 -13.55 39.87
CA PHE A 732 -94.88 -12.37 40.75
C PHE A 732 -93.57 -12.21 41.56
N GLY A 733 -92.57 -13.06 41.33
CA GLY A 733 -91.28 -13.02 42.03
C GLY A 733 -91.29 -13.71 43.39
N LYS A 734 -92.33 -14.48 43.72
CA LYS A 734 -92.36 -15.27 44.95
C LYS A 734 -91.45 -16.49 44.81
N LEU A 735 -90.51 -16.67 45.74
CA LEU A 735 -89.66 -17.87 45.80
C LEU A 735 -90.52 -19.11 46.09
N LEU A 736 -90.45 -20.09 45.19
CA LEU A 736 -91.18 -21.34 45.28
C LEU A 736 -90.31 -22.47 45.84
N LYS A 737 -89.08 -22.59 45.32
CA LYS A 737 -88.18 -23.68 45.67
C LYS A 737 -86.72 -23.25 45.51
N GLN A 738 -85.86 -23.75 46.38
CA GLN A 738 -84.42 -23.84 46.11
C GLN A 738 -84.11 -25.31 45.84
N ILE A 739 -83.44 -25.59 44.73
CA ILE A 739 -82.98 -26.95 44.36
C ILE A 739 -81.47 -27.03 44.46
N SER A 740 -80.97 -28.24 44.75
CA SER A 740 -79.54 -28.54 44.72
C SER A 740 -79.07 -28.72 43.28
N ALA A 741 -77.85 -28.29 42.97
CA ALA A 741 -77.25 -28.45 41.65
C ALA A 741 -76.95 -29.91 41.29
N ASP A 742 -76.73 -30.76 42.29
CA ASP A 742 -76.53 -32.21 42.15
C ASP A 742 -77.82 -33.04 42.36
N GLY A 743 -78.95 -32.36 42.60
CA GLY A 743 -80.23 -33.01 42.90
C GLY A 743 -80.99 -33.45 41.65
N ILE A 744 -82.05 -34.24 41.87
CA ILE A 744 -82.97 -34.72 40.82
C ILE A 744 -83.74 -33.59 40.10
N GLY A 745 -83.77 -32.39 40.67
CA GLY A 745 -84.49 -31.24 40.13
C GLY A 745 -85.83 -30.96 40.81
N TRP A 746 -86.63 -30.09 40.20
CA TRP A 746 -87.94 -29.68 40.69
C TRP A 746 -89.07 -30.38 39.94
N ASP A 747 -89.98 -31.01 40.66
CA ASP A 747 -91.16 -31.73 40.13
C ASP A 747 -92.39 -30.83 39.87
N GLY A 748 -92.24 -29.51 39.99
CA GLY A 748 -93.34 -28.58 39.77
C GLY A 748 -94.38 -28.52 40.90
N THR A 749 -94.02 -28.97 42.10
CA THR A 749 -94.88 -28.85 43.29
C THR A 749 -94.45 -27.72 44.23
N TYR A 750 -95.41 -27.14 44.96
CA TYR A 750 -95.18 -26.20 46.06
C TYR A 750 -95.98 -26.63 47.28
N ASN A 751 -95.29 -26.89 48.40
CA ASN A 751 -95.87 -27.47 49.61
C ASN A 751 -96.64 -28.79 49.38
N GLY A 752 -96.17 -29.62 48.43
CA GLY A 752 -96.80 -30.88 48.07
C GLY A 752 -97.97 -30.75 47.09
N GLU A 753 -98.42 -29.53 46.78
CA GLU A 753 -99.49 -29.29 45.82
C GLU A 753 -98.95 -29.01 44.41
N PRO A 754 -99.58 -29.56 43.36
CA PRO A 754 -99.13 -29.33 42.00
C PRO A 754 -99.38 -27.89 41.52
N LEU A 755 -98.38 -27.22 40.97
CA LEU A 755 -98.50 -25.85 40.45
C LEU A 755 -99.05 -25.81 39.01
N PRO A 756 -99.76 -24.72 38.61
CA PRO A 756 -100.40 -24.63 37.29
C PRO A 756 -99.39 -24.60 36.13
N SER A 757 -99.84 -25.02 34.94
CA SER A 757 -99.11 -24.84 33.70
C SER A 757 -98.91 -23.34 33.44
N SER A 758 -97.67 -22.88 33.54
CA SER A 758 -97.28 -21.48 33.43
C SER A 758 -95.79 -21.36 33.19
N ASP A 759 -95.32 -20.13 32.96
CA ASP A 759 -93.91 -19.84 33.00
C ASP A 759 -93.45 -19.59 34.43
N TYR A 760 -92.26 -20.08 34.73
CA TYR A 760 -91.55 -19.93 35.99
C TYR A 760 -90.18 -19.33 35.71
N TRP A 761 -89.69 -18.56 36.66
CA TRP A 761 -88.37 -17.92 36.55
C TRP A 761 -87.39 -18.61 37.46
N PHE A 762 -86.14 -18.65 37.04
CA PHE A 762 -85.07 -19.13 37.90
C PHE A 762 -83.94 -18.13 37.97
N VAL A 763 -83.23 -18.19 39.09
CA VAL A 763 -81.94 -17.53 39.28
C VAL A 763 -80.95 -18.59 39.70
N ILE A 764 -79.85 -18.72 38.98
CA ILE A 764 -78.69 -19.50 39.39
C ILE A 764 -77.57 -18.54 39.80
N LYS A 765 -77.09 -18.73 41.03
CA LYS A 765 -75.84 -18.12 41.49
C LYS A 765 -74.77 -19.19 41.40
N ARG A 766 -73.88 -19.06 40.43
CA ARG A 766 -72.79 -20.01 40.20
C ARG A 766 -71.70 -19.85 41.25
N GLN A 767 -70.95 -20.93 41.48
CA GLN A 767 -69.82 -20.94 42.41
C GLN A 767 -68.68 -20.00 42.01
N ASN A 768 -68.56 -19.67 40.71
CA ASN A 768 -67.63 -18.65 40.19
C ASN A 768 -68.09 -17.20 40.43
N GLY A 769 -69.21 -16.99 41.13
CA GLY A 769 -69.74 -15.66 41.45
C GLY A 769 -70.72 -15.10 40.41
N ASN A 770 -70.78 -15.67 39.21
CA ASN A 770 -71.70 -15.22 38.17
C ASN A 770 -73.16 -15.56 38.52
N THR A 771 -74.07 -14.65 38.19
CA THR A 771 -75.51 -14.87 38.37
C THR A 771 -76.21 -14.84 37.03
N TYR A 772 -76.93 -15.90 36.71
CA TYR A 772 -77.79 -15.97 35.53
C TYR A 772 -79.25 -16.07 35.95
N SER A 773 -80.13 -15.45 35.18
CA SER A 773 -81.58 -15.54 35.39
C SER A 773 -82.25 -15.88 34.07
N GLY A 774 -83.21 -16.79 34.11
CA GLY A 774 -83.96 -17.22 32.94
C GLY A 774 -85.37 -17.63 33.31
N HIS A 775 -86.08 -18.21 32.35
CA HIS A 775 -87.42 -18.76 32.57
C HIS A 775 -87.59 -20.09 31.84
N PHE A 776 -88.57 -20.87 32.28
CA PHE A 776 -88.97 -22.14 31.68
C PHE A 776 -90.46 -22.36 31.89
N SER A 777 -91.09 -23.15 31.04
CA SER A 777 -92.51 -23.47 31.12
C SER A 777 -92.74 -24.80 31.82
N LEU A 778 -93.64 -24.83 32.80
CA LEU A 778 -94.22 -26.07 33.29
C LEU A 778 -95.44 -26.40 32.41
N LEU A 779 -95.44 -27.57 31.80
CA LEU A 779 -96.55 -28.05 30.95
C LEU A 779 -97.23 -29.26 31.62
N ARG A 780 -98.55 -29.31 31.63
CA ARG A 780 -99.36 -30.42 32.16
C ARG A 780 -100.43 -30.84 31.18
#